data_AF-A0A0D0KI04-F1
#
_entry.id   AF-A0A0D0KI04-F1
#
_cell.length_a   1.000
_cell.length_b   1.000
_cell.length_c   1.000
_cell.angle_alpha   90.00
_cell.angle_beta   90.00
_cell.angle_gamma   90.00
#
_symmetry.space_group_name_H-M   'P 1'
#
loop_
_entity.id
_entity.type
_entity.pdbx_description
1 polymer ?
#
loop_
_entity_poly.entity_id
_entity_poly.type
_entity_poly.pdbx_seq_one_letter_code
_entity_poly.pdbx_strand_id
1 'polypeptide(L)'
;MTAPRPSRLLPLLCCAPLLASAAPLTLEQALQQAGDGNQAVNAELQARYAARDQRESESGWEMFGNANVGRYRELVTDDVRDDYYGRSFAVGVRYPLLGSLRRRVDAVRDSERDIRLGETEQGYQRAQQRLAIRSTYADWWRATEEQKLCEGVQQAARDADQQVQTRLNGNWILPSDAQLMRSEWTAVSRRCAMQNGLLEDIRASLQSLGVQVDAHDTPVATALASEPQPLQAWQTQLEDNPRVAGRSAELANAELGRKQPWYSSIESYVNVAQTLEQRSGASDDGSGLSAGITFSAPFDLLDYGSARGREGEARYQAAVQALERERGNVLRELGKVLEQQRRELNEYQWRSERREALDTIIAERRQRGSLDAGEASLRLLQAQVDHYNAGFAQISAWHGAWLQDSALRLFGDDSAGFERLLGNRVVHWQGENTVMPAQVATQTQWNQGVYIWDSTALLAPDQRPGQLSALQQAGISQLHVGLTSLQVADMRNTRQALAELLQAAHAQNMQVTLLLGDPDWMKARQRQGLISLIGQLRDLPFDALHLDLEVEQLGWPVPDQRLRDWLDTLREAKAAAPWPINLSSHPRWFAEEAARNPCVPCELQRIGVGEISLMIYTRSPQSSANRALAIARQWPALKLRLAQSVEVDQPADLSWADASHEQLQQQVLNWQNVLHPAGLGGIDWQSWTDYPRSR
;
A
#
# COMPACT_ATOMS: atom_id res chain seq x y z
N MET A 1 36.21 -77.60 -9.44
CA MET A 1 34.93 -76.88 -9.46
C MET A 1 34.62 -76.41 -8.04
N THR A 2 35.01 -75.18 -7.70
CA THR A 2 34.58 -74.42 -6.53
C THR A 2 35.14 -73.01 -6.70
N ALA A 3 34.34 -72.10 -7.27
CA ALA A 3 34.70 -70.69 -7.43
C ALA A 3 34.41 -69.91 -6.14
N PRO A 4 35.28 -68.95 -5.73
CA PRO A 4 35.10 -68.16 -4.54
C PRO A 4 34.22 -66.92 -4.77
N ARG A 5 33.67 -66.42 -3.65
CA ARG A 5 32.63 -65.39 -3.49
C ARG A 5 33.03 -63.98 -3.99
N PRO A 6 32.06 -63.13 -4.40
CA PRO A 6 32.31 -61.76 -4.80
C PRO A 6 32.42 -60.81 -3.59
N SER A 7 33.47 -60.01 -3.59
CA SER A 7 33.71 -58.89 -2.67
C SER A 7 32.73 -57.75 -2.97
N ARG A 8 31.95 -57.33 -1.96
CA ARG A 8 31.11 -56.13 -2.02
C ARG A 8 31.99 -54.90 -1.78
N LEU A 9 32.15 -54.08 -2.82
CA LEU A 9 32.65 -52.71 -2.71
C LEU A 9 31.53 -51.83 -2.11
N LEU A 10 31.76 -51.31 -0.91
CA LEU A 10 30.98 -50.21 -0.35
C LEU A 10 31.38 -48.91 -1.08
N PRO A 11 30.43 -48.08 -1.55
CA PRO A 11 30.76 -46.74 -1.99
C PRO A 11 30.96 -45.86 -0.74
N LEU A 12 32.13 -45.22 -0.64
CA LEU A 12 32.30 -44.06 0.23
C LEU A 12 31.36 -42.95 -0.25
N LEU A 13 30.25 -42.74 0.45
CA LEU A 13 29.55 -41.47 0.39
C LEU A 13 30.44 -40.43 1.08
N CYS A 14 30.99 -39.51 0.29
CA CYS A 14 31.51 -38.24 0.78
C CYS A 14 30.36 -37.47 1.44
N CYS A 15 30.23 -37.57 2.75
CA CYS A 15 29.53 -36.56 3.55
C CYS A 15 30.39 -35.28 3.55
N ALA A 16 30.22 -34.46 2.51
CA ALA A 16 30.56 -33.05 2.63
C ALA A 16 29.60 -32.46 3.68
N PRO A 17 30.08 -31.84 4.77
CA PRO A 17 29.21 -31.10 5.65
C PRO A 17 28.63 -29.96 4.80
N LEU A 18 27.33 -30.01 4.55
CA LEU A 18 26.57 -28.83 4.14
C LEU A 18 26.72 -27.84 5.29
N LEU A 19 27.69 -26.92 5.16
CA LEU A 19 27.69 -25.69 5.92
C LEU A 19 26.39 -24.99 5.55
N ALA A 20 25.37 -25.12 6.40
CA ALA A 20 24.14 -24.37 6.29
C ALA A 20 24.53 -22.89 6.35
N SER A 21 24.61 -22.27 5.17
CA SER A 21 24.82 -20.84 5.03
C SER A 21 23.65 -20.13 5.69
N ALA A 22 23.94 -19.27 6.67
CA ALA A 22 22.96 -18.39 7.29
C ALA A 22 22.17 -17.66 6.21
N ALA A 23 20.87 -17.96 6.07
CA ALA A 23 20.02 -17.27 5.13
C ALA A 23 19.58 -15.94 5.77
N PRO A 24 19.76 -14.79 5.08
CA PRO A 24 19.15 -13.55 5.52
C PRO A 24 17.63 -13.67 5.32
N LEU A 25 16.87 -13.57 6.40
CA LEU A 25 15.40 -13.56 6.36
C LEU A 25 14.93 -12.11 6.52
N THR A 26 14.22 -11.55 5.55
CA THR A 26 13.66 -10.18 5.66
C THR A 26 12.32 -10.16 6.39
N LEU A 27 11.91 -8.99 6.88
CA LEU A 27 10.61 -8.80 7.51
C LEU A 27 9.46 -9.14 6.55
N GLU A 28 9.58 -8.79 5.27
CA GLU A 28 8.57 -9.09 4.24
C GLU A 28 8.41 -10.59 4.06
N GLN A 29 9.50 -11.35 4.07
CA GLN A 29 9.45 -12.81 4.01
C GLN A 29 8.80 -13.40 5.26
N ALA A 30 9.12 -12.88 6.45
CA ALA A 30 8.48 -13.31 7.70
C ALA A 30 6.97 -13.06 7.69
N LEU A 31 6.52 -11.90 7.21
CA LEU A 31 5.11 -11.57 7.04
C LEU A 31 4.42 -12.48 6.01
N GLN A 32 5.11 -12.85 4.93
CA GLN A 32 4.59 -13.78 3.92
C GLN A 32 4.45 -15.22 4.47
N GLN A 33 5.41 -15.69 5.26
CA GLN A 33 5.38 -17.03 5.87
C GLN A 33 4.23 -17.21 6.86
N ALA A 34 4.03 -16.23 7.75
CA ALA A 34 2.94 -16.26 8.71
C ALA A 34 1.57 -16.22 8.04
N GLY A 35 1.51 -15.65 6.83
CA GLY A 35 0.28 -15.46 6.09
C GLY A 35 -0.65 -14.44 6.76
N ASP A 36 -1.85 -14.33 6.19
CA ASP A 36 -2.79 -13.26 6.54
C ASP A 36 -4.01 -13.73 7.35
N GLY A 37 -4.04 -15.00 7.76
CA GLY A 37 -5.27 -15.65 8.21
C GLY A 37 -5.19 -16.33 9.57
N ASN A 38 -5.93 -15.80 10.54
CA ASN A 38 -6.37 -16.58 11.69
C ASN A 38 -7.52 -17.50 11.26
N GLN A 39 -7.28 -18.81 11.23
CA GLN A 39 -8.27 -19.80 10.79
C GLN A 39 -9.58 -19.72 11.58
N ALA A 40 -9.53 -19.37 12.87
CA ALA A 40 -10.72 -19.22 13.69
C ALA A 40 -11.61 -18.06 13.22
N VAL A 41 -11.00 -16.92 12.85
CA VAL A 41 -11.73 -15.75 12.34
C VAL A 41 -12.35 -16.05 10.98
N ASN A 42 -11.64 -16.79 10.11
CA ASN A 42 -12.18 -17.21 8.82
C ASN A 42 -13.38 -18.15 8.98
N ALA A 43 -13.31 -19.10 9.93
CA ALA A 43 -14.42 -20.00 10.23
C ALA A 43 -15.64 -19.27 10.81
N GLU A 44 -15.42 -18.27 11.68
CA GLU A 44 -16.48 -17.42 12.22
C GLU A 44 -17.17 -16.60 11.11
N LEU A 45 -16.40 -16.05 10.17
CA LEU A 45 -16.97 -15.34 9.02
C LEU A 45 -17.80 -16.28 8.13
N GLN A 46 -17.34 -17.50 7.89
CA GLN A 46 -18.12 -18.53 7.18
C GLN A 46 -19.44 -18.87 7.91
N ALA A 47 -19.42 -18.97 9.24
CA ALA A 47 -20.62 -19.19 10.03
C ALA A 47 -21.64 -18.04 9.86
N ARG A 48 -21.16 -16.78 9.75
CA ARG A 48 -22.02 -15.61 9.48
C ARG A 48 -22.64 -15.65 8.08
N TYR A 49 -21.88 -16.06 7.06
CA TYR A 49 -22.42 -16.29 5.72
C TYR A 49 -23.50 -17.37 5.71
N ALA A 50 -23.26 -18.51 6.38
CA ALA A 50 -24.27 -19.56 6.51
C ALA A 50 -25.52 -19.08 7.27
N ALA A 51 -25.36 -18.24 8.30
CA ALA A 51 -26.48 -17.64 9.01
C ALA A 51 -27.32 -16.71 8.13
N ARG A 52 -26.69 -15.91 7.25
CA ARG A 52 -27.42 -15.11 6.24
C ARG A 52 -28.23 -16.02 5.31
N ASP A 53 -27.64 -17.08 4.77
CA ASP A 53 -28.32 -18.00 3.86
C ASP A 53 -29.53 -18.66 4.52
N GLN A 54 -29.41 -19.01 5.81
CA GLN A 54 -30.53 -19.47 6.62
C GLN A 54 -31.63 -18.39 6.70
N ARG A 55 -31.30 -17.14 7.04
CA ARG A 55 -32.29 -16.04 7.13
C ARG A 55 -32.96 -15.72 5.80
N GLU A 56 -32.23 -15.80 4.69
CA GLU A 56 -32.78 -15.62 3.35
C GLU A 56 -33.82 -16.70 3.04
N SER A 57 -33.52 -17.96 3.39
CA SER A 57 -34.47 -19.07 3.22
C SER A 57 -35.73 -18.90 4.07
N GLU A 58 -35.60 -18.34 5.28
CA GLU A 58 -36.72 -18.04 6.19
C GLU A 58 -37.57 -16.85 5.69
N SER A 59 -37.07 -15.99 4.79
CA SER A 59 -37.78 -14.80 4.34
C SER A 59 -38.98 -15.06 3.40
N GLY A 60 -39.05 -16.26 2.83
CA GLY A 60 -40.03 -16.66 1.82
C GLY A 60 -41.23 -17.45 2.35
N TRP A 61 -41.76 -18.32 1.48
CA TRP A 61 -42.81 -19.27 1.84
C TRP A 61 -42.28 -20.33 2.80
N GLU A 62 -43.01 -20.56 3.88
CA GLU A 62 -42.70 -21.62 4.84
C GLU A 62 -43.75 -22.73 4.76
N MET A 63 -43.30 -23.97 4.79
CA MET A 63 -44.16 -25.12 5.06
C MET A 63 -44.33 -25.28 6.57
N PHE A 64 -45.56 -25.53 7.01
CA PHE A 64 -45.84 -25.91 8.40
C PHE A 64 -46.70 -27.17 8.44
N GLY A 65 -46.54 -27.94 9.51
CA GLY A 65 -47.36 -29.10 9.82
C GLY A 65 -47.85 -29.01 11.26
N ASN A 66 -49.11 -29.36 11.50
CA ASN A 66 -49.64 -29.54 12.85
C ASN A 66 -50.30 -30.92 12.98
N ALA A 67 -50.25 -31.47 14.18
CA ALA A 67 -50.90 -32.72 14.52
C ALA A 67 -51.51 -32.55 15.91
N ASN A 68 -52.83 -32.67 16.01
CA ASN A 68 -53.55 -32.55 17.27
C ASN A 68 -54.29 -33.86 17.56
N VAL A 69 -54.33 -34.25 18.82
CA VAL A 69 -55.16 -35.35 19.32
C VAL A 69 -55.85 -34.89 20.58
N GLY A 70 -57.16 -35.12 20.67
CA GLY A 70 -57.96 -34.60 21.77
C GLY A 70 -59.29 -35.31 21.91
N ARG A 71 -59.95 -35.02 23.02
CA ARG A 71 -61.36 -35.36 23.22
C ARG A 71 -62.16 -34.08 23.11
N TYR A 72 -63.10 -34.06 22.17
CA TYR A 72 -63.89 -32.89 21.84
C TYR A 72 -65.34 -33.11 22.26
N ARG A 73 -66.02 -32.01 22.61
CA ARG A 73 -67.44 -31.98 22.99
C ARG A 73 -68.09 -30.83 22.23
N GLU A 74 -68.62 -31.10 21.05
CA GLU A 74 -69.14 -30.11 20.12
C GLU A 74 -70.67 -30.05 20.16
N LEU A 75 -71.25 -28.86 20.06
CA LEU A 75 -72.70 -28.70 19.87
C LEU A 75 -73.01 -28.86 18.38
N VAL A 76 -73.86 -29.82 18.04
CA VAL A 76 -74.33 -30.07 16.65
C VAL A 76 -75.59 -29.27 16.37
N THR A 77 -76.48 -29.15 17.35
CA THR A 77 -77.65 -28.25 17.39
C THR A 77 -77.71 -27.56 18.75
N ASP A 78 -78.68 -26.67 18.96
CA ASP A 78 -78.86 -25.96 20.24
C ASP A 78 -79.04 -26.89 21.46
N ASP A 79 -79.41 -28.14 21.23
CA ASP A 79 -79.74 -29.17 22.23
C ASP A 79 -78.97 -30.51 22.08
N VAL A 80 -78.27 -30.75 20.96
CA VAL A 80 -77.53 -31.99 20.71
C VAL A 80 -76.02 -31.77 20.80
N ARG A 81 -75.34 -32.61 21.57
CA ARG A 81 -73.88 -32.64 21.71
C ARG A 81 -73.29 -33.92 21.14
N ASP A 82 -72.17 -33.77 20.44
CA ASP A 82 -71.33 -34.86 19.96
C ASP A 82 -70.02 -34.90 20.75
N ASP A 83 -69.76 -36.06 21.37
CA ASP A 83 -68.61 -36.35 22.22
C ASP A 83 -67.73 -37.38 21.51
N TYR A 84 -66.56 -36.96 21.02
CA TYR A 84 -65.70 -37.84 20.23
C TYR A 84 -64.20 -37.65 20.56
N TYR A 85 -63.41 -38.67 20.25
CA TYR A 85 -61.96 -38.57 20.17
C TYR A 85 -61.57 -38.19 18.74
N GLY A 86 -60.88 -37.07 18.59
CA GLY A 86 -60.46 -36.52 17.30
C GLY A 86 -58.94 -36.55 17.15
N ARG A 87 -58.49 -36.88 15.94
CA ARG A 87 -57.11 -36.66 15.49
C ARG A 87 -57.18 -35.75 14.27
N SER A 88 -56.45 -34.64 14.29
CA SER A 88 -56.38 -33.74 13.15
C SER A 88 -54.92 -33.58 12.72
N PHE A 89 -54.67 -33.68 11.42
CA PHE A 89 -53.40 -33.34 10.82
C PHE A 89 -53.63 -32.21 9.82
N ALA A 90 -52.79 -31.18 9.83
CA ALA A 90 -52.77 -30.21 8.75
C ALA A 90 -51.35 -29.98 8.25
N VAL A 91 -51.24 -29.83 6.94
CA VAL A 91 -50.04 -29.36 6.26
C VAL A 91 -50.43 -28.17 5.42
N GLY A 92 -49.61 -27.14 5.50
CA GLY A 92 -49.86 -25.91 4.75
C GLY A 92 -48.60 -25.14 4.46
N VAL A 93 -48.79 -24.09 3.68
CA VAL A 93 -47.79 -23.07 3.43
C VAL A 93 -48.26 -21.74 4.01
N ARG A 94 -47.32 -20.94 4.50
CA ARG A 94 -47.59 -19.59 4.98
C ARG A 94 -46.57 -18.60 4.43
N TYR A 95 -47.01 -17.38 4.21
CA TYR A 95 -46.16 -16.27 3.79
C TYR A 95 -46.37 -15.08 4.74
N PRO A 96 -45.29 -14.50 5.28
CA PRO A 96 -45.38 -13.36 6.19
C PRO A 96 -45.80 -12.09 5.44
N LEU A 97 -46.59 -11.24 6.09
CA LEU A 97 -47.05 -9.95 5.58
C LEU A 97 -46.72 -8.83 6.58
N LEU A 98 -46.83 -7.56 6.16
CA LEU A 98 -46.67 -6.36 6.99
C LEU A 98 -45.41 -6.40 7.90
N GLY A 99 -45.59 -6.31 9.22
CA GLY A 99 -44.51 -6.31 10.20
C GLY A 99 -43.79 -7.66 10.34
N SER A 100 -44.47 -8.78 10.08
CA SER A 100 -43.81 -10.09 10.02
C SER A 100 -42.85 -10.16 8.82
N LEU A 101 -43.28 -9.72 7.63
CA LEU A 101 -42.40 -9.69 6.45
C LEU A 101 -41.21 -8.76 6.68
N ARG A 102 -41.49 -7.57 7.24
CA ARG A 102 -40.46 -6.58 7.56
C ARG A 102 -39.42 -7.14 8.53
N ARG A 103 -39.82 -7.82 9.62
CA ARG A 103 -38.89 -8.45 10.57
C ARG A 103 -37.99 -9.48 9.91
N ARG A 104 -38.49 -10.26 8.93
CA ARG A 104 -37.66 -11.23 8.20
C ARG A 104 -36.67 -10.55 7.26
N VAL A 105 -37.09 -9.52 6.55
CA VAL A 105 -36.20 -8.71 5.71
C VAL A 105 -35.14 -7.99 6.56
N ASP A 106 -35.54 -7.44 7.71
CA ASP A 106 -34.60 -6.81 8.65
C ASP A 106 -33.63 -7.85 9.24
N ALA A 107 -34.06 -9.08 9.53
CA ALA A 107 -33.17 -10.14 9.99
C ALA A 107 -32.10 -10.52 8.94
N VAL A 108 -32.46 -10.56 7.64
CA VAL A 108 -31.48 -10.76 6.56
C VAL A 108 -30.49 -9.59 6.51
N ARG A 109 -31.00 -8.35 6.56
CA ARG A 109 -30.15 -7.14 6.57
C ARG A 109 -29.23 -7.07 7.79
N ASP A 110 -29.71 -7.52 8.94
CA ASP A 110 -28.91 -7.64 10.17
C ASP A 110 -27.79 -8.67 9.97
N SER A 111 -28.05 -9.81 9.34
CA SER A 111 -27.00 -10.79 9.00
C SER A 111 -25.98 -10.24 7.99
N GLU A 112 -26.41 -9.53 6.95
CA GLU A 112 -25.49 -8.84 6.02
C GLU A 112 -24.61 -7.81 6.74
N ARG A 113 -25.17 -7.09 7.71
CA ARG A 113 -24.41 -6.18 8.56
C ARG A 113 -23.40 -6.94 9.41
N ASP A 114 -23.81 -8.03 10.05
CA ASP A 114 -22.93 -8.81 10.91
C ASP A 114 -21.77 -9.42 10.10
N ILE A 115 -21.99 -9.75 8.82
CA ILE A 115 -20.93 -10.10 7.86
C ILE A 115 -19.97 -8.91 7.67
N ARG A 116 -20.46 -7.71 7.32
CA ARG A 116 -19.61 -6.52 7.14
C ARG A 116 -18.79 -6.17 8.40
N LEU A 117 -19.39 -6.30 9.58
CA LEU A 117 -18.69 -6.14 10.86
C LEU A 117 -17.65 -7.24 11.07
N GLY A 118 -17.95 -8.47 10.65
CA GLY A 118 -17.00 -9.59 10.68
C GLY A 118 -15.79 -9.37 9.76
N GLU A 119 -16.01 -8.83 8.56
CA GLU A 119 -14.94 -8.46 7.62
C GLU A 119 -14.06 -7.34 8.18
N THR A 120 -14.67 -6.37 8.85
CA THR A 120 -13.95 -5.28 9.53
C THR A 120 -13.09 -5.80 10.68
N GLU A 121 -13.66 -6.67 11.51
CA GLU A 121 -12.94 -7.32 12.61
C GLU A 121 -11.80 -8.21 12.09
N GLN A 122 -12.03 -8.97 11.01
CA GLN A 122 -11.00 -9.77 10.37
C GLN A 122 -9.83 -8.90 9.87
N GLY A 123 -10.13 -7.76 9.24
CA GLY A 123 -9.11 -6.79 8.84
C GLY A 123 -8.31 -6.27 10.03
N TYR A 124 -8.98 -5.96 11.15
CA TYR A 124 -8.33 -5.50 12.37
C TYR A 124 -7.44 -6.57 13.01
N GLN A 125 -7.92 -7.80 13.14
CA GLN A 125 -7.14 -8.94 13.67
C GLN A 125 -5.91 -9.23 12.80
N ARG A 126 -6.05 -9.14 11.47
CA ARG A 126 -4.92 -9.26 10.54
C ARG A 126 -3.89 -8.16 10.77
N ALA A 127 -4.31 -6.91 10.96
CA ALA A 127 -3.41 -5.80 11.26
C ALA A 127 -2.69 -6.00 12.61
N GLN A 128 -3.38 -6.50 13.64
CA GLN A 128 -2.78 -6.83 14.94
C GLN A 128 -1.76 -7.96 14.84
N GLN A 129 -2.05 -9.03 14.10
CA GLN A 129 -1.12 -10.13 13.88
C GLN A 129 0.15 -9.66 13.16
N ARG A 130 -0.01 -8.85 12.10
CA ARG A 130 1.12 -8.25 11.38
C ARG A 130 1.94 -7.35 12.30
N LEU A 131 1.31 -6.55 13.16
CA LEU A 131 1.99 -5.74 14.16
C LEU A 131 2.81 -6.62 15.12
N ALA A 132 2.24 -7.70 15.64
CA ALA A 132 2.94 -8.64 16.52
C ALA A 132 4.19 -9.22 15.85
N ILE A 133 4.07 -9.64 14.58
CA ILE A 133 5.20 -10.15 13.79
C ILE A 133 6.26 -9.05 13.62
N ARG A 134 5.87 -7.83 13.23
CA ARG A 134 6.80 -6.70 13.07
C ARG A 134 7.56 -6.40 14.37
N SER A 135 6.86 -6.36 15.50
CA SER A 135 7.50 -6.10 16.80
C SER A 135 8.45 -7.22 17.22
N THR A 136 8.03 -8.48 17.12
CA THR A 136 8.85 -9.62 17.55
C THR A 136 10.03 -9.82 16.58
N TYR A 137 9.87 -9.49 15.30
CA TYR A 137 10.97 -9.48 14.34
C TYR A 137 12.00 -8.37 14.67
N ALA A 138 11.54 -7.18 15.08
CA ALA A 138 12.43 -6.12 15.56
C ALA A 138 13.17 -6.52 16.85
N ASP A 139 12.52 -7.26 17.76
CA ASP A 139 13.16 -7.84 18.95
C ASP A 139 14.24 -8.86 18.54
N TRP A 140 13.95 -9.71 17.55
CA TRP A 140 14.90 -10.68 17.04
C TRP A 140 16.11 -10.00 16.42
N TRP A 141 15.88 -8.98 15.58
CA TRP A 141 16.93 -8.15 15.02
C TRP A 141 17.80 -7.52 16.11
N ARG A 142 17.19 -6.91 17.12
CA ARG A 142 17.90 -6.29 18.23
C ARG A 142 18.79 -7.31 18.94
N ALA A 143 18.24 -8.46 19.31
CA ALA A 143 18.96 -9.48 20.04
C ALA A 143 20.14 -10.05 19.20
N THR A 144 19.95 -10.22 17.89
CA THR A 144 21.03 -10.61 16.97
C THR A 144 22.13 -9.54 16.87
N GLU A 145 21.80 -8.26 16.76
CA GLU A 145 22.81 -7.19 16.71
C GLU A 145 23.53 -7.00 18.06
N GLU A 146 22.82 -7.14 19.19
CA GLU A 146 23.45 -7.13 20.51
C GLU A 146 24.39 -8.34 20.69
N GLN A 147 24.03 -9.51 20.17
CA GLN A 147 24.90 -10.69 20.16
C GLN A 147 26.17 -10.46 19.32
N LYS A 148 26.06 -9.86 18.13
CA LYS A 148 27.22 -9.48 17.30
C LYS A 148 28.12 -8.48 18.03
N LEU A 149 27.56 -7.47 18.70
CA LEU A 149 28.33 -6.51 19.51
C LEU A 149 29.07 -7.20 20.68
N CYS A 150 28.51 -8.30 21.19
CA CYS A 150 29.09 -9.10 22.26
C CYS A 150 30.24 -10.01 21.82
N GLU A 151 30.49 -10.14 20.51
CA GLU A 151 31.62 -10.91 19.99
C GLU A 151 32.95 -10.32 20.53
N GLY A 152 33.77 -11.19 21.14
CA GLY A 152 35.06 -10.79 21.70
C GLY A 152 35.01 -10.03 23.04
N VAL A 153 33.83 -9.65 23.56
CA VAL A 153 33.70 -8.92 24.85
C VAL A 153 34.33 -9.70 26.00
N GLN A 154 34.13 -11.02 26.06
CA GLN A 154 34.70 -11.83 27.14
C GLN A 154 36.23 -11.83 27.12
N GLN A 155 36.84 -11.80 25.93
CA GLN A 155 38.29 -11.70 25.79
C GLN A 155 38.78 -10.29 26.17
N ALA A 156 38.11 -9.25 25.66
CA ALA A 156 38.42 -7.86 25.99
C ALA A 156 38.33 -7.60 27.51
N ALA A 157 37.32 -8.15 28.19
CA ALA A 157 37.17 -8.04 29.64
C ALA A 157 38.30 -8.74 30.42
N ARG A 158 38.77 -9.90 29.94
CA ARG A 158 39.93 -10.60 30.54
C ARG A 158 41.22 -9.81 30.36
N ASP A 159 41.44 -9.28 29.15
CA ASP A 159 42.62 -8.47 28.84
C ASP A 159 42.63 -7.17 29.67
N ALA A 160 41.46 -6.53 29.81
CA ALA A 160 41.28 -5.37 30.66
C ALA A 160 41.57 -5.68 32.13
N ASP A 161 41.06 -6.79 32.67
CA ASP A 161 41.35 -7.18 34.06
C ASP A 161 42.84 -7.46 34.27
N GLN A 162 43.50 -8.17 33.35
CA GLN A 162 44.95 -8.38 33.42
C GLN A 162 45.73 -7.06 33.43
N GLN A 163 45.34 -6.09 32.61
CA GLN A 163 45.97 -4.77 32.58
C GLN A 163 45.74 -4.00 33.88
N VAL A 164 44.53 -4.06 34.45
CA VAL A 164 44.20 -3.44 35.75
C VAL A 164 45.00 -4.10 36.88
N GLN A 165 45.09 -5.44 36.91
CA GLN A 165 45.85 -6.19 37.92
C GLN A 165 47.35 -5.87 37.85
N THR A 166 47.93 -5.87 36.66
CA THR A 166 49.36 -5.54 36.46
C THR A 166 49.68 -4.16 37.02
N ARG A 167 48.79 -3.18 36.80
CA ARG A 167 48.94 -1.81 37.29
C ARG A 167 48.71 -1.68 38.78
N LEU A 168 47.73 -2.39 39.33
CA LEU A 168 47.46 -2.43 40.76
C LEU A 168 48.68 -2.98 41.53
N ASN A 169 49.25 -4.08 41.04
CA ASN A 169 50.46 -4.70 41.63
C ASN A 169 51.69 -3.79 41.55
N GLY A 170 51.79 -2.97 40.51
CA GLY A 170 52.87 -2.00 40.37
C GLY A 170 52.63 -0.67 41.10
N ASN A 171 51.50 -0.48 41.80
CA ASN A 171 51.08 0.78 42.43
C ASN A 171 50.89 1.97 41.46
N TRP A 172 50.45 1.71 40.23
CA TRP A 172 50.23 2.76 39.20
C TRP A 172 48.80 3.30 39.18
N ILE A 173 47.87 2.68 39.93
CA ILE A 173 46.44 3.03 40.00
C ILE A 173 45.93 2.82 41.44
N LEU A 174 44.88 3.55 41.82
CA LEU A 174 44.24 3.37 43.12
C LEU A 174 43.39 2.08 43.16
N PRO A 175 43.28 1.41 44.32
CA PRO A 175 42.40 0.25 44.47
C PRO A 175 40.93 0.54 44.15
N SER A 176 40.45 1.76 44.44
CA SER A 176 39.10 2.22 44.11
C SER A 176 38.86 2.25 42.60
N ASP A 177 39.81 2.77 41.84
CA ASP A 177 39.70 2.91 40.38
C ASP A 177 39.79 1.54 39.70
N ALA A 178 40.63 0.64 40.24
CA ALA A 178 40.70 -0.74 39.81
C ALA A 178 39.36 -1.47 40.03
N GLN A 179 38.72 -1.27 41.19
CA GLN A 179 37.42 -1.87 41.49
C GLN A 179 36.32 -1.31 40.59
N LEU A 180 36.29 0.01 40.36
CA LEU A 180 35.34 0.65 39.45
C LEU A 180 35.49 0.08 38.04
N MET A 181 36.71 0.05 37.49
CA MET A 181 36.98 -0.48 36.15
C MET A 181 36.54 -1.94 36.00
N ARG A 182 36.79 -2.80 37.00
CA ARG A 182 36.29 -4.19 37.01
C ARG A 182 34.77 -4.27 37.02
N SER A 183 34.10 -3.40 37.78
CA SER A 183 32.64 -3.34 37.85
C SER A 183 32.03 -2.97 36.49
N GLU A 184 32.60 -1.97 35.82
CA GLU A 184 32.20 -1.52 34.48
C GLU A 184 32.29 -2.65 33.44
N TRP A 185 33.43 -3.35 33.36
CA TRP A 185 33.60 -4.52 32.48
C TRP A 185 32.70 -5.70 32.85
N THR A 186 32.43 -5.89 34.14
CA THR A 186 31.51 -6.94 34.61
C THR A 186 30.08 -6.66 34.14
N ALA A 187 29.64 -5.40 34.14
CA ALA A 187 28.31 -5.02 33.67
C ALA A 187 28.11 -5.38 32.18
N VAL A 188 29.07 -5.01 31.33
CA VAL A 188 29.06 -5.35 29.89
C VAL A 188 29.08 -6.87 29.69
N SER A 189 29.97 -7.57 30.39
CA SER A 189 30.11 -9.04 30.27
C SER A 189 28.83 -9.79 30.70
N ARG A 190 28.18 -9.36 31.78
CA ARG A 190 26.92 -9.96 32.25
C ARG A 190 25.79 -9.77 31.25
N ARG A 191 25.67 -8.57 30.66
CA ARG A 191 24.69 -8.31 29.60
C ARG A 191 24.90 -9.24 28.41
N CYS A 192 26.15 -9.43 27.99
CA CYS A 192 26.48 -10.34 26.89
C CYS A 192 26.19 -11.81 27.20
N ALA A 193 26.42 -12.25 28.44
CA ALA A 193 26.13 -13.63 28.86
C ALA A 193 24.64 -14.00 28.78
N MET A 194 23.73 -13.02 28.87
CA MET A 194 22.28 -13.24 28.82
C MET A 194 21.69 -13.33 27.40
N GLN A 195 22.43 -12.94 26.36
CA GLN A 195 21.87 -12.76 25.01
C GLN A 195 21.39 -14.07 24.36
N ASN A 196 22.07 -15.19 24.60
CA ASN A 196 21.72 -16.45 23.95
C ASN A 196 20.34 -16.97 24.38
N GLY A 197 20.00 -16.89 25.68
CA GLY A 197 18.68 -17.30 26.17
C GLY A 197 17.56 -16.41 25.62
N LEU A 198 17.80 -15.09 25.56
CA LEU A 198 16.84 -14.14 25.00
C LEU A 198 16.55 -14.42 23.51
N LEU A 199 17.58 -14.75 22.73
CA LEU A 199 17.44 -15.11 21.31
C LEU A 199 16.58 -16.36 21.10
N GLU A 200 16.71 -17.37 21.96
CA GLU A 200 15.89 -18.59 21.90
C GLU A 200 14.41 -18.28 22.19
N ASP A 201 14.13 -17.50 23.24
CA ASP A 201 12.76 -17.09 23.61
C ASP A 201 12.07 -16.27 22.50
N ILE A 202 12.81 -15.36 21.87
CA ILE A 202 12.28 -14.54 20.76
C ILE A 202 12.01 -15.39 19.51
N ARG A 203 12.89 -16.33 19.17
CA ARG A 203 12.66 -17.25 18.03
C ARG A 203 11.45 -18.14 18.27
N ALA A 204 11.27 -18.66 19.49
CA ALA A 204 10.08 -19.41 19.86
C ALA A 204 8.80 -18.56 19.73
N SER A 205 8.88 -17.28 20.08
CA SER A 205 7.77 -16.33 19.92
C SER A 205 7.43 -16.11 18.43
N LEU A 206 8.43 -15.93 17.55
CA LEU A 206 8.22 -15.85 16.09
C LEU A 206 7.60 -17.12 15.51
N GLN A 207 8.06 -18.29 15.95
CA GLN A 207 7.49 -19.58 15.54
C GLN A 207 6.02 -19.72 15.94
N SER A 208 5.65 -19.23 17.14
CA SER A 208 4.24 -19.21 17.58
C SER A 208 3.34 -18.31 16.72
N LEU A 209 3.93 -17.31 16.06
CA LEU A 209 3.26 -16.41 15.12
C LEU A 209 3.23 -16.94 13.67
N GLY A 210 3.76 -18.14 13.43
CA GLY A 210 3.78 -18.79 12.11
C GLY A 210 5.00 -18.47 11.25
N VAL A 211 6.03 -17.83 11.81
CA VAL A 211 7.29 -17.56 11.09
C VAL A 211 8.26 -18.72 11.31
N GLN A 212 8.77 -19.31 10.22
CA GLN A 212 9.77 -20.36 10.32
C GLN A 212 11.16 -19.73 10.45
N VAL A 213 11.77 -19.89 11.62
CA VAL A 213 13.10 -19.36 11.93
C VAL A 213 13.98 -20.48 12.48
N ASP A 214 15.11 -20.70 11.81
CA ASP A 214 16.16 -21.62 12.22
C ASP A 214 17.24 -20.93 13.07
N ALA A 215 18.05 -21.72 13.77
CA ALA A 215 19.11 -21.20 14.66
C ALA A 215 20.20 -20.39 13.93
N HIS A 216 20.38 -20.61 12.63
CA HIS A 216 21.39 -19.96 11.79
C HIS A 216 20.85 -18.80 10.98
N ASP A 217 19.53 -18.57 10.97
CA ASP A 217 18.95 -17.47 10.22
C ASP A 217 19.36 -16.14 10.86
N THR A 218 19.46 -15.12 10.01
CA THR A 218 19.82 -13.77 10.46
C THR A 218 18.77 -12.76 9.98
N PRO A 219 18.28 -11.88 10.88
CA PRO A 219 17.37 -10.82 10.52
C PRO A 219 18.10 -9.71 9.74
N VAL A 220 17.36 -9.04 8.87
CA VAL A 220 17.81 -7.87 8.10
C VAL A 220 17.10 -6.64 8.64
N ALA A 221 17.85 -5.55 8.86
CA ALA A 221 17.27 -4.28 9.28
C ALA A 221 16.35 -3.71 8.20
N THR A 222 15.13 -3.31 8.56
CA THR A 222 14.20 -2.62 7.65
C THR A 222 14.47 -1.10 7.67
N ALA A 223 14.35 -0.43 6.52
CA ALA A 223 14.42 1.02 6.46
C ALA A 223 13.21 1.65 7.17
N LEU A 224 13.42 2.66 8.01
CA LEU A 224 12.37 3.26 8.85
C LEU A 224 11.96 4.63 8.31
N ALA A 225 10.66 4.94 8.36
CA ALA A 225 10.16 6.25 7.94
C ALA A 225 10.72 7.36 8.84
N SER A 226 11.41 8.35 8.26
CA SER A 226 12.10 9.39 9.03
C SER A 226 11.26 10.65 9.29
N GLU A 227 10.35 10.97 8.36
CA GLU A 227 9.50 12.17 8.43
C GLU A 227 8.04 11.84 8.07
N PRO A 228 7.29 11.17 8.97
CA PRO A 228 5.86 10.99 8.79
C PRO A 228 5.13 12.34 8.66
N GLN A 229 4.14 12.37 7.77
CA GLN A 229 3.29 13.54 7.54
C GLN A 229 2.61 14.00 8.84
N PRO A 230 2.32 15.30 8.98
CA PRO A 230 1.68 15.83 10.19
C PRO A 230 0.26 15.26 10.37
N LEU A 231 -0.21 15.20 11.61
CA LEU A 231 -1.51 14.62 12.00
C LEU A 231 -2.69 15.06 11.10
N GLN A 232 -2.71 16.31 10.60
CA GLN A 232 -3.77 16.78 9.71
C GLN A 232 -3.87 15.97 8.41
N ALA A 233 -2.74 15.55 7.83
CA ALA A 233 -2.72 14.78 6.58
C ALA A 233 -3.32 13.38 6.73
N TRP A 234 -3.33 12.85 7.96
CA TRP A 234 -3.83 11.52 8.25
C TRP A 234 -5.36 11.47 8.44
N GLN A 235 -6.02 12.61 8.68
CA GLN A 235 -7.44 12.65 9.07
C GLN A 235 -8.34 11.92 8.07
N THR A 236 -8.15 12.13 6.77
CA THR A 236 -8.95 11.48 5.74
C THR A 236 -8.76 9.97 5.73
N GLN A 237 -7.51 9.49 5.88
CA GLN A 237 -7.19 8.06 5.89
C GLN A 237 -7.76 7.37 7.13
N LEU A 238 -7.88 8.08 8.26
CA LEU A 238 -8.41 7.50 9.50
C LEU A 238 -9.92 7.22 9.44
N GLU A 239 -10.65 7.80 8.50
CA GLU A 239 -12.07 7.45 8.28
C GLU A 239 -12.22 6.01 7.79
N ASP A 240 -11.22 5.50 7.05
CA ASP A 240 -11.17 4.13 6.56
C ASP A 240 -10.58 3.15 7.60
N ASN A 241 -10.17 3.64 8.79
CA ASN A 241 -9.67 2.78 9.85
C ASN A 241 -10.77 1.80 10.30
N PRO A 242 -10.50 0.48 10.44
CA PRO A 242 -11.51 -0.51 10.80
C PRO A 242 -12.34 -0.15 12.04
N ARG A 243 -11.73 0.47 13.05
CA ARG A 243 -12.44 0.90 14.27
C ARG A 243 -13.44 2.02 13.99
N VAL A 244 -13.07 2.99 13.15
CA VAL A 244 -13.93 4.13 12.77
C VAL A 244 -15.00 3.67 11.79
N ALA A 245 -14.64 2.87 10.79
CA ALA A 245 -15.55 2.28 9.83
C ALA A 245 -16.64 1.43 10.52
N GLY A 246 -16.26 0.62 11.52
CA GLY A 246 -17.22 -0.15 12.33
C GLY A 246 -18.25 0.74 13.04
N ARG A 247 -17.80 1.84 13.66
CA ARG A 247 -18.72 2.82 14.32
C ARG A 247 -19.56 3.60 13.31
N SER A 248 -19.01 3.93 12.14
CA SER A 248 -19.75 4.57 11.05
C SER A 248 -20.87 3.68 10.54
N ALA A 249 -20.60 2.38 10.39
CA ALA A 249 -21.61 1.38 10.06
C ALA A 249 -22.70 1.29 11.16
N GLU A 250 -22.34 1.25 12.44
CA GLU A 250 -23.32 1.28 13.55
C GLU A 250 -24.23 2.51 13.50
N LEU A 251 -23.68 3.70 13.22
CA LEU A 251 -24.47 4.92 13.06
C LEU A 251 -25.45 4.83 11.88
N ALA A 252 -24.98 4.38 10.71
CA ALA A 252 -25.84 4.18 9.54
C ALA A 252 -27.00 3.22 9.84
N ASN A 253 -26.78 2.19 10.66
CA ASN A 253 -27.84 1.28 11.10
C ASN A 253 -28.82 1.94 12.06
N ALA A 254 -28.33 2.74 13.01
CA ALA A 254 -29.18 3.48 13.93
C ALA A 254 -30.07 4.50 13.19
N GLU A 255 -29.57 5.12 12.12
CA GLU A 255 -30.33 6.02 11.23
C GLU A 255 -31.49 5.27 10.55
N LEU A 256 -31.25 4.06 10.03
CA LEU A 256 -32.31 3.22 9.42
C LEU A 256 -33.38 2.81 10.44
N GLY A 257 -32.98 2.55 11.69
CA GLY A 257 -33.88 2.19 12.79
C GLY A 257 -34.66 3.36 13.38
N ARG A 258 -34.28 4.60 13.06
CA ARG A 258 -34.83 5.83 13.67
C ARG A 258 -36.31 6.04 13.39
N LYS A 259 -36.77 5.70 12.18
CA LYS A 259 -38.17 5.87 11.76
C LYS A 259 -38.73 4.55 11.24
N GLN A 260 -39.36 3.79 12.12
CA GLN A 260 -40.06 2.57 11.72
C GLN A 260 -41.50 2.86 11.26
N PRO A 261 -41.99 2.19 10.20
CA PRO A 261 -43.38 2.31 9.77
C PRO A 261 -44.34 1.80 10.84
N TRP A 262 -45.55 2.36 10.89
CA TRP A 262 -46.60 1.96 11.84
C TRP A 262 -46.98 0.47 11.75
N TYR A 263 -46.91 -0.12 10.55
CA TYR A 263 -47.25 -1.53 10.31
C TYR A 263 -46.16 -2.51 10.78
N SER A 264 -44.98 -2.02 11.20
CA SER A 264 -43.87 -2.87 11.67
C SER A 264 -44.18 -3.61 12.98
N SER A 265 -45.21 -3.18 13.71
CA SER A 265 -45.68 -3.83 14.94
C SER A 265 -46.74 -4.91 14.70
N ILE A 266 -47.27 -5.01 13.48
CA ILE A 266 -48.36 -5.93 13.14
C ILE A 266 -47.75 -7.25 12.66
N GLU A 267 -47.98 -8.31 13.42
CA GLU A 267 -47.68 -9.66 12.95
C GLU A 267 -48.79 -10.08 11.99
N SER A 268 -48.44 -10.51 10.78
CA SER A 268 -49.46 -10.99 9.84
C SER A 268 -48.93 -12.04 8.88
N TYR A 269 -49.82 -12.94 8.47
CA TYR A 269 -49.50 -14.08 7.61
C TYR A 269 -50.68 -14.40 6.72
N VAL A 270 -50.42 -14.75 5.47
CA VAL A 270 -51.37 -15.50 4.64
C VAL A 270 -51.01 -16.98 4.74
N ASN A 271 -52.00 -17.85 4.94
CA ASN A 271 -51.80 -19.29 5.02
C ASN A 271 -52.80 -20.04 4.16
N VAL A 272 -52.33 -21.11 3.53
CA VAL A 272 -53.15 -22.08 2.81
C VAL A 272 -52.82 -23.46 3.39
N ALA A 273 -53.82 -24.18 3.89
CA ALA A 273 -53.60 -25.45 4.57
C ALA A 273 -54.65 -26.48 4.18
N GLN A 274 -54.20 -27.72 3.98
CA GLN A 274 -55.04 -28.89 3.84
C GLN A 274 -55.10 -29.61 5.19
N THR A 275 -56.31 -29.88 5.67
CA THR A 275 -56.58 -30.56 6.94
C THR A 275 -57.17 -31.95 6.67
N LEU A 276 -56.78 -32.91 7.47
CA LEU A 276 -57.34 -34.26 7.56
C LEU A 276 -57.78 -34.50 9.00
N GLU A 277 -59.01 -34.93 9.21
CA GLU A 277 -59.56 -35.17 10.53
C GLU A 277 -60.15 -36.58 10.62
N GLN A 278 -59.77 -37.30 11.66
CA GLN A 278 -60.34 -38.61 12.01
C GLN A 278 -61.09 -38.46 13.34
N ARG A 279 -62.38 -38.81 13.32
CA ARG A 279 -63.27 -38.73 14.49
C ARG A 279 -63.76 -40.11 14.87
N SER A 280 -63.71 -40.46 16.15
CA SER A 280 -64.30 -41.71 16.64
C SER A 280 -65.83 -41.67 16.46
N GLY A 281 -66.39 -42.62 15.71
CA GLY A 281 -67.83 -42.69 15.45
C GLY A 281 -68.24 -42.15 14.07
N ALA A 282 -67.32 -41.55 13.30
CA ALA A 282 -67.51 -41.26 11.88
C ALA A 282 -67.03 -42.44 11.02
N SER A 283 -67.72 -42.72 9.92
CA SER A 283 -67.35 -43.78 8.97
C SER A 283 -66.23 -43.39 8.01
N ASP A 284 -66.07 -42.09 7.77
CA ASP A 284 -65.17 -41.52 6.79
C ASP A 284 -64.26 -40.45 7.42
N ASP A 285 -63.07 -40.30 6.85
CA ASP A 285 -62.13 -39.26 7.24
C ASP A 285 -62.58 -37.90 6.67
N GLY A 286 -62.58 -36.88 7.52
CA GLY A 286 -62.83 -35.51 7.13
C GLY A 286 -61.61 -34.92 6.40
N SER A 287 -61.85 -34.13 5.36
CA SER A 287 -60.80 -33.33 4.73
C SER A 287 -61.29 -31.91 4.44
N GLY A 288 -60.37 -30.95 4.47
CA GLY A 288 -60.68 -29.55 4.23
C GLY A 288 -59.51 -28.80 3.61
N LEU A 289 -59.82 -27.79 2.80
CA LEU A 289 -58.87 -26.80 2.32
C LEU A 289 -59.25 -25.45 2.92
N SER A 290 -58.31 -24.80 3.58
CA SER A 290 -58.49 -23.48 4.18
C SER A 290 -57.49 -22.50 3.61
N ALA A 291 -57.95 -21.27 3.38
CA ALA A 291 -57.10 -20.12 3.07
C ALA A 291 -57.51 -18.98 3.99
N GLY A 292 -56.53 -18.35 4.66
CA GLY A 292 -56.79 -17.32 5.66
C GLY A 292 -55.70 -16.27 5.71
N ILE A 293 -56.04 -15.13 6.33
CA ILE A 293 -55.09 -14.10 6.71
C ILE A 293 -55.22 -13.91 8.22
N THR A 294 -54.11 -14.07 8.93
CA THR A 294 -54.04 -13.85 10.38
C THR A 294 -53.29 -12.56 10.66
N PHE A 295 -53.78 -11.76 11.61
CA PHE A 295 -53.08 -10.57 12.10
C PHE A 295 -53.11 -10.49 13.63
N SER A 296 -52.03 -9.99 14.23
CA SER A 296 -51.89 -9.78 15.68
C SER A 296 -51.13 -8.47 15.92
N ALA A 297 -51.62 -7.64 16.84
CA ALA A 297 -51.01 -6.36 17.16
C ALA A 297 -51.32 -5.96 18.62
N PRO A 298 -50.46 -5.16 19.28
CA PRO A 298 -50.74 -4.66 20.62
C PRO A 298 -51.97 -3.71 20.62
N PHE A 299 -52.75 -3.71 21.71
CA PHE A 299 -53.95 -2.88 21.83
C PHE A 299 -53.67 -1.36 21.78
N ASP A 300 -52.56 -0.91 22.36
CA ASP A 300 -52.12 0.49 22.30
C ASP A 300 -51.04 0.70 21.23
N LEU A 301 -51.49 0.84 19.99
CA LEU A 301 -50.63 1.07 18.84
C LEU A 301 -49.91 2.43 18.89
N LEU A 302 -50.50 3.43 19.55
CA LEU A 302 -49.98 4.79 19.59
C LEU A 302 -48.83 4.91 20.59
N ASP A 303 -48.99 4.42 21.82
CA ASP A 303 -47.92 4.48 22.82
C ASP A 303 -46.75 3.55 22.45
N TYR A 304 -47.05 2.36 21.91
CA TYR A 304 -46.04 1.43 21.41
C TYR A 304 -45.19 2.03 20.27
N GLY A 305 -45.83 2.73 19.33
CA GLY A 305 -45.12 3.44 18.25
C GLY A 305 -44.24 4.57 18.79
N SER A 306 -44.72 5.31 19.79
CA SER A 306 -43.97 6.40 20.43
C SER A 306 -42.74 5.90 21.21
N ALA A 307 -42.88 4.78 21.93
CA ALA A 307 -41.80 4.17 22.70
C ALA A 307 -40.68 3.65 21.79
N ARG A 308 -41.03 2.96 20.69
CA ARG A 308 -40.05 2.56 19.66
C ARG A 308 -39.37 3.75 19.00
N GLY A 309 -40.10 4.82 18.71
CA GLY A 309 -39.52 6.05 18.16
C GLY A 309 -38.48 6.66 19.11
N ARG A 310 -38.79 6.74 20.41
CA ARG A 310 -37.85 7.21 21.44
C ARG A 310 -36.61 6.32 21.56
N GLU A 311 -36.78 5.00 21.50
CA GLU A 311 -35.66 4.05 21.50
C GLU A 311 -34.76 4.24 20.27
N GLY A 312 -35.35 4.33 19.08
CA GLY A 312 -34.63 4.54 17.82
C GLY A 312 -33.82 5.84 17.85
N GLU A 313 -34.41 6.94 18.32
CA GLU A 313 -33.71 8.22 18.50
C GLU A 313 -32.58 8.10 19.53
N ALA A 314 -32.81 7.44 20.68
CA ALA A 314 -31.78 7.26 21.71
C ALA A 314 -30.58 6.43 21.20
N ARG A 315 -30.84 5.36 20.44
CA ARG A 315 -29.78 4.54 19.80
C ARG A 315 -29.00 5.35 18.78
N TYR A 316 -29.68 6.18 17.99
CA TYR A 316 -29.03 7.08 17.04
C TYR A 316 -28.10 8.06 17.74
N GLN A 317 -28.58 8.76 18.78
CA GLN A 317 -27.75 9.70 19.56
C GLN A 317 -26.56 8.99 20.22
N ALA A 318 -26.76 7.79 20.76
CA ALA A 318 -25.67 6.99 21.32
C ALA A 318 -24.62 6.61 20.26
N ALA A 319 -25.04 6.25 19.05
CA ALA A 319 -24.14 5.90 17.94
C ALA A 319 -23.33 7.11 17.44
N VAL A 320 -23.95 8.30 17.36
CA VAL A 320 -23.24 9.56 17.03
C VAL A 320 -22.12 9.81 18.04
N GLN A 321 -22.44 9.75 19.34
CA GLN A 321 -21.47 9.98 20.41
C GLN A 321 -20.37 8.91 20.46
N ALA A 322 -20.70 7.66 20.14
CA ALA A 322 -19.71 6.59 20.04
C ALA A 322 -18.72 6.81 18.89
N LEU A 323 -19.21 7.22 17.72
CA LEU A 323 -18.37 7.53 16.56
C LEU A 323 -17.44 8.72 16.83
N GLU A 324 -17.97 9.82 17.39
CA GLU A 324 -17.16 11.01 17.73
C GLU A 324 -16.07 10.68 18.75
N ARG A 325 -16.40 9.88 19.77
CA ARG A 325 -15.42 9.40 20.77
C ARG A 325 -14.34 8.55 20.11
N GLU A 326 -14.72 7.65 19.22
CA GLU A 326 -13.78 6.74 18.56
C GLU A 326 -12.82 7.50 17.64
N ARG A 327 -13.32 8.42 16.81
CA ARG A 327 -12.50 9.34 16.02
C ARG A 327 -11.49 10.09 16.89
N GLY A 328 -11.96 10.64 18.02
CA GLY A 328 -11.10 11.34 18.98
C GLY A 328 -10.05 10.44 19.63
N ASN A 329 -10.37 9.17 19.93
CA ASN A 329 -9.42 8.19 20.46
C ASN A 329 -8.32 7.87 19.46
N VAL A 330 -8.71 7.50 18.23
CA VAL A 330 -7.77 7.13 17.16
C VAL A 330 -6.84 8.30 16.83
N LEU A 331 -7.36 9.53 16.75
CA LEU A 331 -6.55 10.73 16.53
C LEU A 331 -5.53 10.98 17.66
N ARG A 332 -5.91 10.78 18.93
CA ARG A 332 -4.99 10.93 20.07
C ARG A 332 -3.93 9.83 20.10
N GLU A 333 -4.30 8.60 19.79
CA GLU A 333 -3.37 7.48 19.69
C GLU A 333 -2.34 7.74 18.59
N LEU A 334 -2.77 8.12 17.39
CA LEU A 334 -1.88 8.47 16.28
C LEU A 334 -0.96 9.65 16.64
N GLY A 335 -1.50 10.70 17.26
CA GLY A 335 -0.70 11.85 17.70
C GLY A 335 0.45 11.45 18.63
N LYS A 336 0.20 10.54 19.58
CA LYS A 336 1.24 10.02 20.48
C LYS A 336 2.29 9.19 19.74
N VAL A 337 1.87 8.35 18.80
CA VAL A 337 2.80 7.51 18.03
C VAL A 337 3.68 8.37 17.11
N LEU A 338 3.12 9.36 16.42
CA LEU A 338 3.89 10.30 15.59
C LEU A 338 4.91 11.10 16.42
N GLU A 339 4.53 11.54 17.62
CA GLU A 339 5.43 12.22 18.54
C GLU A 339 6.57 11.30 19.01
N GLN A 340 6.24 10.06 19.39
CA GLN A 340 7.23 9.07 19.81
C GLN A 340 8.18 8.70 18.67
N GLN A 341 7.68 8.51 17.45
CA GLN A 341 8.51 8.22 16.27
C GLN A 341 9.60 9.28 16.08
N ARG A 342 9.22 10.57 16.13
CA ARG A 342 10.17 11.68 16.00
C ARG A 342 11.20 11.70 17.12
N ARG A 343 10.78 11.40 18.36
CA ARG A 343 11.70 11.30 19.50
C ARG A 343 12.72 10.18 19.33
N GLU A 344 12.26 8.98 18.99
CA GLU A 344 13.13 7.79 18.87
C GLU A 344 14.11 7.92 17.71
N LEU A 345 13.70 8.53 16.59
CA LEU A 345 14.60 8.81 15.47
C LEU A 345 15.69 9.82 15.82
N ASN A 346 15.33 10.90 16.53
CA ASN A 346 16.31 11.88 17.01
C ASN A 346 17.28 11.24 18.02
N GLU A 347 16.77 10.37 18.91
CA GLU A 347 17.60 9.61 19.84
C GLU A 347 18.56 8.68 19.08
N TYR A 348 18.09 7.97 18.04
CA TYR A 348 18.96 7.13 17.21
C TYR A 348 20.08 7.93 16.53
N GLN A 349 19.77 9.10 15.96
CA GLN A 349 20.77 9.98 15.35
C GLN A 349 21.83 10.39 16.37
N TRP A 350 21.39 10.88 17.53
CA TRP A 350 22.30 11.30 18.60
C TRP A 350 23.17 10.15 19.13
N ARG A 351 22.59 8.95 19.31
CA ARG A 351 23.33 7.76 19.75
C ARG A 351 24.34 7.29 18.70
N SER A 352 24.03 7.46 17.42
CA SER A 352 24.92 7.12 16.30
C SER A 352 26.14 8.05 16.28
N GLU A 353 25.93 9.37 16.35
CA GLU A 353 27.01 10.37 16.46
C GLU A 353 27.88 10.12 17.70
N ARG A 354 27.27 9.78 18.83
CA ARG A 354 27.98 9.46 20.07
C ARG A 354 28.90 8.24 19.93
N ARG A 355 28.45 7.20 19.22
CA ARG A 355 29.25 5.99 18.97
C ARG A 355 30.43 6.32 18.04
N GLU A 356 30.20 7.04 16.96
CA GLU A 356 31.26 7.45 16.02
C GLU A 356 32.35 8.31 16.69
N ALA A 357 31.94 9.24 17.56
CA ALA A 357 32.88 10.03 18.36
C ALA A 357 33.72 9.16 19.30
N LEU A 358 33.14 8.13 19.92
CA LEU A 358 33.86 7.18 20.78
C LEU A 358 34.84 6.31 19.97
N ASP A 359 34.47 5.91 18.76
CA ASP A 359 35.35 5.16 17.86
C ASP A 359 36.61 5.97 17.50
N THR A 360 36.42 7.27 17.25
CA THR A 360 37.54 8.20 17.01
C THR A 360 38.40 8.38 18.26
N ILE A 361 37.78 8.56 19.44
CA ILE A 361 38.51 8.68 20.72
C ILE A 361 39.36 7.43 20.99
N ILE A 362 38.82 6.23 20.75
CA ILE A 362 39.57 4.99 20.93
C ILE A 362 40.73 4.90 19.94
N ALA A 363 40.50 5.23 18.66
CA ALA A 363 41.53 5.19 17.63
C ALA A 363 42.70 6.13 17.97
N GLU A 364 42.41 7.38 18.34
CA GLU A 364 43.42 8.36 18.76
C GLU A 364 44.20 7.90 19.99
N ARG A 365 43.50 7.37 21.01
CA ARG A 365 44.14 6.91 22.25
C ARG A 365 45.03 5.70 22.04
N ARG A 366 44.64 4.77 21.15
CA ARG A 366 45.49 3.64 20.75
C ARG A 366 46.77 4.13 20.07
N GLN A 367 46.69 5.14 19.21
CA GLN A 367 47.86 5.73 18.55
C GLN A 367 48.78 6.48 19.53
N ARG A 368 48.21 7.16 20.53
CA ARG A 368 48.96 7.91 21.55
C ARG A 368 49.45 7.05 22.72
N GLY A 369 49.09 5.77 22.78
CA GLY A 369 49.38 4.87 23.90
C GLY A 369 50.87 4.63 24.18
N SER A 370 51.77 5.00 23.28
CA SER A 370 53.23 4.94 23.48
C SER A 370 53.82 6.17 24.19
N LEU A 371 53.04 7.26 24.37
CA LEU A 371 53.57 8.58 24.73
C LEU A 371 53.27 9.03 26.17
N ASP A 372 52.35 8.38 26.91
CA ASP A 372 51.94 8.82 28.25
C ASP A 372 51.73 7.63 29.22
N ALA A 373 52.47 7.63 30.33
CA ALA A 373 52.43 6.58 31.35
C ALA A 373 51.32 6.82 32.40
N GLY A 374 50.58 5.76 32.74
CA GLY A 374 49.60 5.74 33.84
C GLY A 374 48.17 6.10 33.42
N GLU A 375 47.81 7.38 33.46
CA GLU A 375 46.42 7.86 33.35
C GLU A 375 45.79 7.63 31.96
N ALA A 376 46.58 7.73 30.89
CA ALA A 376 46.12 7.51 29.52
C ALA A 376 45.58 6.09 29.28
N SER A 377 46.09 5.10 30.03
CA SER A 377 45.71 3.70 29.88
C SER A 377 44.37 3.33 30.53
N LEU A 378 44.09 3.85 31.73
CA LEU A 378 42.77 3.70 32.37
C LEU A 378 41.69 4.41 31.54
N ARG A 379 42.02 5.58 31.01
CA ARG A 379 41.19 6.34 30.09
C ARG A 379 40.88 5.55 28.81
N LEU A 380 41.82 4.77 28.27
CA LEU A 380 41.57 3.90 27.13
C LEU A 380 40.61 2.75 27.49
N LEU A 381 40.81 2.10 28.65
CA LEU A 381 39.91 1.04 29.12
C LEU A 381 38.48 1.56 29.36
N GLN A 382 38.34 2.75 29.93
CA GLN A 382 37.03 3.40 30.07
C GLN A 382 36.38 3.66 28.71
N ALA A 383 37.13 4.21 27.75
CA ALA A 383 36.60 4.48 26.42
C ALA A 383 36.11 3.20 25.71
N GLN A 384 36.77 2.06 25.94
CA GLN A 384 36.33 0.76 25.41
C GLN A 384 34.99 0.31 26.03
N VAL A 385 34.81 0.47 27.34
CA VAL A 385 33.50 0.21 27.98
C VAL A 385 32.44 1.15 27.41
N ASP A 386 32.75 2.45 27.32
CA ASP A 386 31.84 3.46 26.78
C ASP A 386 31.43 3.13 25.33
N HIS A 387 32.34 2.58 24.52
CA HIS A 387 32.03 2.12 23.16
C HIS A 387 31.00 0.99 23.14
N TYR A 388 31.14 -0.03 24.00
CA TYR A 388 30.13 -1.09 24.09
C TYR A 388 28.78 -0.54 24.57
N ASN A 389 28.79 0.31 25.60
CA ASN A 389 27.57 0.94 26.11
C ASN A 389 26.89 1.83 25.06
N ALA A 390 27.66 2.58 24.27
CA ALA A 390 27.15 3.39 23.16
C ALA A 390 26.58 2.52 22.03
N GLY A 391 27.25 1.40 21.69
CA GLY A 391 26.74 0.42 20.73
C GLY A 391 25.39 -0.14 21.16
N PHE A 392 25.26 -0.60 22.41
CA PHE A 392 23.99 -1.07 22.94
C PHE A 392 22.90 0.01 22.94
N ALA A 393 23.25 1.25 23.29
CA ALA A 393 22.30 2.36 23.29
C ALA A 393 21.82 2.71 21.86
N GLN A 394 22.71 2.64 20.87
CA GLN A 394 22.37 2.84 19.46
C GLN A 394 21.42 1.73 18.95
N ILE A 395 21.72 0.46 19.24
CA ILE A 395 20.84 -0.67 18.87
C ILE A 395 19.46 -0.48 19.53
N SER A 396 19.42 -0.12 20.81
CA SER A 396 18.17 0.11 21.53
C SER A 396 17.36 1.29 20.97
N ALA A 397 18.01 2.37 20.55
CA ALA A 397 17.33 3.53 19.96
C ALA A 397 16.75 3.20 18.57
N TRP A 398 17.49 2.45 17.75
CA TRP A 398 16.97 1.93 16.49
C TRP A 398 15.77 1.02 16.68
N HIS A 399 15.86 0.09 17.64
CA HIS A 399 14.75 -0.79 18.01
C HIS A 399 13.52 0.01 18.45
N GLY A 400 13.71 1.03 19.30
CA GLY A 400 12.65 1.95 19.71
C GLY A 400 11.95 2.61 18.51
N ALA A 401 12.72 3.14 17.56
CA ALA A 401 12.19 3.74 16.33
C ALA A 401 11.46 2.72 15.44
N TRP A 402 11.94 1.48 15.37
CA TRP A 402 11.29 0.41 14.61
C TRP A 402 9.94 0.02 15.21
N LEU A 403 9.83 -0.09 16.54
CA LEU A 403 8.55 -0.38 17.19
C LEU A 403 7.51 0.71 16.92
N GLN A 404 7.94 1.98 16.89
CA GLN A 404 7.05 3.09 16.57
C GLN A 404 6.63 3.12 15.09
N ASP A 405 7.55 2.84 14.15
CA ASP A 405 7.21 2.66 12.72
C ASP A 405 6.18 1.53 12.55
N SER A 406 6.38 0.42 13.25
CA SER A 406 5.44 -0.71 13.25
C SER A 406 4.08 -0.32 13.81
N ALA A 407 4.03 0.50 14.87
CA ALA A 407 2.79 1.00 15.43
C ALA A 407 2.04 1.97 14.49
N LEU A 408 2.76 2.79 13.70
CA LEU A 408 2.14 3.64 12.68
C LEU A 408 1.39 2.80 11.64
N ARG A 409 1.94 1.63 11.28
CA ARG A 409 1.35 0.66 10.35
C ARG A 409 0.08 -0.03 10.86
N LEU A 410 -0.37 0.24 12.08
CA LEU A 410 -1.70 -0.17 12.57
C LEU A 410 -2.83 0.78 12.11
N PHE A 411 -2.49 2.02 11.72
CA PHE A 411 -3.48 3.04 11.38
C PHE A 411 -3.92 3.02 9.92
N GLY A 412 -3.28 2.23 9.07
CA GLY A 412 -3.68 2.01 7.68
C GLY A 412 -3.10 0.71 7.13
N ASP A 413 -3.41 0.43 5.88
CA ASP A 413 -2.91 -0.74 5.15
C ASP A 413 -1.59 -0.41 4.43
N ASP A 414 -0.86 -1.41 3.93
CA ASP A 414 0.36 -1.16 3.13
C ASP A 414 0.01 -0.60 1.71
N SER A 415 -1.05 0.21 1.59
CA SER A 415 -1.47 0.87 0.36
C SER A 415 -0.54 2.03 -0.01
N ALA A 416 -0.47 2.34 -1.30
CA ALA A 416 0.27 3.51 -1.78
C ALA A 416 -0.29 4.85 -1.22
N GLY A 417 -1.52 4.86 -0.72
CA GLY A 417 -2.10 6.00 0.01
C GLY A 417 -1.47 6.19 1.38
N PHE A 418 -1.39 5.10 2.13
CA PHE A 418 -0.81 5.06 3.46
C PHE A 418 0.71 5.27 3.46
N GLU A 419 1.45 4.65 2.53
CA GLU A 419 2.91 4.81 2.44
C GLU A 419 3.31 6.29 2.21
N ARG A 420 2.47 7.07 1.50
CA ARG A 420 2.69 8.53 1.36
C ARG A 420 2.59 9.29 2.68
N LEU A 421 1.79 8.79 3.63
CA LEU A 421 1.64 9.39 4.96
C LEU A 421 2.84 9.13 5.86
N LEU A 422 3.57 8.02 5.65
CA LEU A 422 4.84 7.74 6.31
C LEU A 422 5.97 8.68 5.84
N GLY A 423 5.76 9.38 4.73
CA GLY A 423 6.71 10.33 4.19
C GLY A 423 7.65 9.70 3.17
N ASN A 424 8.61 10.50 2.70
CA ASN A 424 9.45 10.17 1.55
C ASN A 424 10.93 10.11 1.92
N ARG A 425 11.25 9.97 3.20
CA ARG A 425 12.61 9.87 3.71
C ARG A 425 12.68 8.67 4.61
N VAL A 426 13.77 7.89 4.49
CA VAL A 426 14.03 6.77 5.39
C VAL A 426 15.34 6.96 6.11
N VAL A 427 15.44 6.33 7.25
CA VAL A 427 16.71 6.08 7.92
C VAL A 427 17.07 4.62 7.70
N HIS A 428 18.36 4.34 7.53
CA HIS A 428 18.90 2.98 7.50
C HIS A 428 19.77 2.72 8.74
N TRP A 429 19.80 1.45 9.17
CA TRP A 429 20.74 1.00 10.19
C TRP A 429 22.18 1.14 9.68
N GLN A 430 23.01 1.93 10.37
CA GLN A 430 24.44 2.12 10.07
C GLN A 430 24.74 2.51 8.60
N GLY A 431 23.84 3.24 7.95
CA GLY A 431 24.02 3.78 6.59
C GLY A 431 23.77 5.29 6.53
N GLU A 432 24.13 5.93 5.42
CA GLU A 432 23.77 7.33 5.20
C GLU A 432 22.24 7.50 5.22
N ASN A 433 21.76 8.59 5.83
CA ASN A 433 20.36 9.00 5.76
C ASN A 433 20.04 9.28 4.29
N THR A 434 19.44 8.31 3.63
CA THR A 434 18.96 8.48 2.28
C THR A 434 17.58 9.12 2.38
N VAL A 435 17.38 10.19 1.61
CA VAL A 435 16.03 10.46 1.16
C VAL A 435 15.60 9.16 0.49
N MET A 436 14.53 8.48 0.96
CA MET A 436 13.89 7.50 0.08
C MET A 436 13.73 8.26 -1.22
N PRO A 437 14.10 7.70 -2.38
CA PRO A 437 13.67 8.31 -3.62
C PRO A 437 12.18 8.52 -3.43
N ALA A 438 11.81 9.78 -3.36
CA ALA A 438 10.52 10.08 -2.82
C ALA A 438 9.56 9.34 -3.72
N GLN A 439 8.66 8.53 -3.17
CA GLN A 439 7.44 8.20 -3.87
C GLN A 439 6.59 9.49 -3.92
N VAL A 440 7.18 10.57 -4.45
CA VAL A 440 6.53 11.71 -5.04
C VAL A 440 5.75 11.11 -6.19
N ALA A 441 4.46 11.03 -5.95
CA ALA A 441 3.39 11.26 -6.90
C ALA A 441 3.65 10.66 -8.29
N THR A 442 2.91 9.58 -8.58
CA THR A 442 3.10 8.65 -9.70
C THR A 442 4.41 7.88 -9.57
N GLN A 443 4.33 6.56 -9.35
CA GLN A 443 5.24 5.70 -10.08
C GLN A 443 5.20 6.19 -11.53
N THR A 444 6.21 6.94 -11.97
CA THR A 444 6.74 6.61 -13.28
C THR A 444 7.40 5.27 -13.04
N GLN A 445 6.58 4.21 -13.09
CA GLN A 445 7.07 2.93 -13.56
C GLN A 445 7.90 3.30 -14.76
N TRP A 446 9.18 2.93 -14.76
CA TRP A 446 10.01 3.11 -15.92
C TRP A 446 9.22 2.57 -17.13
N ASN A 447 8.81 3.46 -18.00
CA ASN A 447 7.94 3.16 -19.12
C ASN A 447 8.51 3.75 -20.40
N GLN A 448 8.14 3.13 -21.52
CA GLN A 448 8.52 3.59 -22.84
C GLN A 448 7.34 4.33 -23.46
N GLY A 449 7.61 5.57 -23.87
CA GLY A 449 6.71 6.41 -24.64
C GLY A 449 7.07 6.42 -26.13
N VAL A 450 6.11 6.78 -26.97
CA VAL A 450 6.37 7.02 -28.40
C VAL A 450 5.52 8.17 -28.94
N TYR A 451 6.11 8.97 -29.82
CA TYR A 451 5.42 10.03 -30.56
C TYR A 451 4.75 9.45 -31.81
N ILE A 452 3.45 9.70 -31.93
CA ILE A 452 2.59 9.24 -33.02
C ILE A 452 2.01 10.48 -33.70
N TRP A 453 2.82 11.11 -34.54
CA TRP A 453 2.44 12.33 -35.28
C TRP A 453 1.30 12.08 -36.28
N ASP A 454 1.32 10.93 -36.95
CA ASP A 454 0.21 10.46 -37.79
C ASP A 454 -0.58 9.35 -37.08
N SER A 455 -1.69 9.74 -36.47
CA SER A 455 -2.59 8.83 -35.75
C SER A 455 -3.62 8.14 -36.65
N THR A 456 -3.57 8.32 -37.98
CA THR A 456 -4.59 7.81 -38.91
C THR A 456 -4.82 6.31 -38.77
N ALA A 457 -3.75 5.51 -38.73
CA ALA A 457 -3.84 4.05 -38.55
C ALA A 457 -4.32 3.65 -37.15
N LEU A 458 -4.04 4.46 -36.13
CA LEU A 458 -4.45 4.19 -34.75
C LEU A 458 -5.93 4.53 -34.50
N LEU A 459 -6.45 5.55 -35.19
CA LEU A 459 -7.85 5.95 -35.13
C LEU A 459 -8.76 5.08 -36.02
N ALA A 460 -8.21 4.45 -37.07
CA ALA A 460 -8.93 3.54 -37.96
C ALA A 460 -9.40 2.27 -37.22
N PRO A 461 -10.72 1.96 -37.15
CA PRO A 461 -11.24 0.84 -36.37
C PRO A 461 -10.69 -0.54 -36.75
N ASP A 462 -10.41 -0.75 -38.04
CA ASP A 462 -9.89 -2.00 -38.60
C ASP A 462 -8.40 -2.22 -38.29
N GLN A 463 -7.63 -1.15 -38.07
CA GLN A 463 -6.19 -1.21 -37.81
C GLN A 463 -5.83 -1.03 -36.34
N ARG A 464 -6.68 -0.36 -35.55
CA ARG A 464 -6.44 -0.03 -34.13
C ARG A 464 -5.99 -1.21 -33.28
N PRO A 465 -6.65 -2.40 -33.31
CA PRO A 465 -6.22 -3.52 -32.46
C PRO A 465 -4.80 -4.02 -32.82
N GLY A 466 -4.47 -4.05 -34.12
CA GLY A 466 -3.15 -4.45 -34.60
C GLY A 466 -2.07 -3.44 -34.21
N GLN A 467 -2.37 -2.14 -34.30
CA GLN A 467 -1.45 -1.07 -33.87
C GLN A 467 -1.19 -1.12 -32.36
N LEU A 468 -2.23 -1.25 -31.53
CA LEU A 468 -2.06 -1.36 -30.07
C LEU A 468 -1.26 -2.62 -29.68
N SER A 469 -1.54 -3.76 -30.32
CA SER A 469 -0.76 -4.99 -30.09
C SER A 469 0.72 -4.82 -30.45
N ALA A 470 1.01 -4.16 -31.58
CA ALA A 470 2.39 -3.88 -32.00
C ALA A 470 3.12 -2.94 -31.01
N LEU A 471 2.43 -1.92 -30.49
CA LEU A 471 2.97 -1.03 -29.44
C LEU A 471 3.27 -1.82 -28.16
N GLN A 472 2.36 -2.71 -27.74
CA GLN A 472 2.54 -3.53 -26.55
C GLN A 472 3.73 -4.48 -26.68
N GLN A 473 3.86 -5.14 -27.84
CA GLN A 473 4.99 -6.04 -28.15
C GLN A 473 6.32 -5.29 -28.15
N ALA A 474 6.30 -4.01 -28.52
CA ALA A 474 7.48 -3.16 -28.46
C ALA A 474 7.85 -2.66 -27.04
N GLY A 475 7.09 -3.05 -26.02
CA GLY A 475 7.28 -2.60 -24.63
C GLY A 475 6.84 -1.16 -24.39
N ILE A 476 6.04 -0.58 -25.30
CA ILE A 476 5.53 0.79 -25.22
C ILE A 476 4.22 0.78 -24.44
N SER A 477 4.15 1.63 -23.42
CA SER A 477 2.95 1.79 -22.59
C SER A 477 2.49 3.24 -22.49
N GLN A 478 3.19 4.19 -23.12
CA GLN A 478 2.79 5.60 -23.21
C GLN A 478 2.73 6.05 -24.68
N LEU A 479 1.59 6.60 -25.10
CA LEU A 479 1.31 7.00 -26.47
C LEU A 479 1.11 8.51 -26.53
N HIS A 480 1.98 9.23 -27.22
CA HIS A 480 1.80 10.65 -27.51
C HIS A 480 1.10 10.80 -28.87
N VAL A 481 -0.23 10.93 -28.84
CA VAL A 481 -1.08 10.83 -30.03
C VAL A 481 -1.35 12.22 -30.62
N GLY A 482 -0.78 12.48 -31.79
CA GLY A 482 -0.95 13.71 -32.55
C GLY A 482 -2.20 13.71 -33.41
N LEU A 483 -2.67 14.91 -33.78
CA LEU A 483 -3.77 15.10 -34.71
C LEU A 483 -3.29 15.82 -35.97
N THR A 484 -3.66 15.28 -37.14
CA THR A 484 -3.41 15.92 -38.43
C THR A 484 -4.41 17.06 -38.66
N SER A 485 -4.10 17.98 -39.59
CA SER A 485 -5.00 19.07 -39.95
C SER A 485 -6.37 18.59 -40.45
N LEU A 486 -6.43 17.44 -41.13
CA LEU A 486 -7.66 16.81 -41.58
C LEU A 486 -8.51 16.31 -40.39
N GLN A 487 -7.88 15.69 -39.39
CA GLN A 487 -8.56 15.23 -38.18
C GLN A 487 -9.08 16.40 -37.34
N VAL A 488 -8.32 17.50 -37.25
CA VAL A 488 -8.76 18.73 -36.58
C VAL A 488 -9.94 19.38 -37.32
N ALA A 489 -9.94 19.35 -38.66
CA ALA A 489 -11.05 19.86 -39.47
C ALA A 489 -12.34 19.04 -39.31
N ASP A 490 -12.23 17.73 -39.08
CA ASP A 490 -13.37 16.82 -38.83
C ASP A 490 -13.47 16.39 -37.35
N MET A 491 -13.56 17.37 -36.45
CA MET A 491 -13.51 17.12 -35.00
C MET A 491 -14.60 16.17 -34.50
N ARG A 492 -15.76 16.12 -35.16
CA ARG A 492 -16.87 15.27 -34.72
C ARG A 492 -16.51 13.78 -34.83
N ASN A 493 -16.01 13.35 -35.98
CA ASN A 493 -15.61 11.96 -36.18
C ASN A 493 -14.32 11.64 -35.42
N THR A 494 -13.37 12.57 -35.43
CA THR A 494 -12.10 12.44 -34.68
C THR A 494 -12.34 12.23 -33.19
N ARG A 495 -13.25 12.99 -32.56
CA ARG A 495 -13.58 12.85 -31.13
C ARG A 495 -14.17 11.47 -30.81
N GLN A 496 -15.01 10.91 -31.69
CA GLN A 496 -15.52 9.56 -31.51
C GLN A 496 -14.39 8.52 -31.61
N ALA A 497 -13.56 8.60 -32.66
CA ALA A 497 -12.46 7.66 -32.86
C ALA A 497 -11.43 7.72 -31.71
N LEU A 498 -11.17 8.91 -31.17
CA LEU A 498 -10.32 9.11 -29.99
C LEU A 498 -10.92 8.49 -28.73
N ALA A 499 -12.22 8.64 -28.49
CA ALA A 499 -12.88 8.03 -27.33
C ALA A 499 -12.75 6.50 -27.35
N GLU A 500 -12.93 5.88 -28.53
CA GLU A 500 -12.77 4.44 -28.70
C GLU A 500 -11.29 4.01 -28.57
N LEU A 501 -10.35 4.81 -29.08
CA LEU A 501 -8.91 4.57 -28.88
C LEU A 501 -8.54 4.61 -27.40
N LEU A 502 -8.97 5.64 -26.67
CA LEU A 502 -8.71 5.80 -25.24
C LEU A 502 -9.23 4.59 -24.47
N GLN A 503 -10.47 4.19 -24.71
CA GLN A 503 -11.05 3.00 -24.09
C GLN A 503 -10.24 1.73 -24.39
N ALA A 504 -9.84 1.52 -25.64
CA ALA A 504 -9.08 0.34 -26.06
C ALA A 504 -7.65 0.30 -25.48
N ALA A 505 -6.98 1.45 -25.41
CA ALA A 505 -5.63 1.59 -24.87
C ALA A 505 -5.63 1.43 -23.34
N HIS A 506 -6.58 2.06 -22.63
CA HIS A 506 -6.73 1.93 -21.18
C HIS A 506 -7.05 0.50 -20.75
N ALA A 507 -7.83 -0.24 -21.53
CA ALA A 507 -8.09 -1.66 -21.30
C ALA A 507 -6.81 -2.54 -21.38
N GLN A 508 -5.76 -2.05 -22.03
CA GLN A 508 -4.45 -2.70 -22.14
C GLN A 508 -3.40 -2.09 -21.20
N ASN A 509 -3.81 -1.26 -20.24
CA ASN A 509 -2.94 -0.53 -19.32
C ASN A 509 -1.95 0.42 -20.02
N MET A 510 -2.33 0.97 -21.18
CA MET A 510 -1.54 1.96 -21.88
C MET A 510 -2.06 3.37 -21.60
N GLN A 511 -1.14 4.31 -21.36
CA GLN A 511 -1.42 5.72 -21.19
C GLN A 511 -1.45 6.43 -22.53
N VAL A 512 -2.44 7.29 -22.75
CA VAL A 512 -2.61 8.06 -23.96
C VAL A 512 -2.62 9.54 -23.62
N THR A 513 -1.64 10.25 -24.18
CA THR A 513 -1.50 11.70 -24.03
C THR A 513 -1.81 12.39 -25.36
N LEU A 514 -2.48 13.53 -25.29
CA LEU A 514 -2.78 14.34 -26.47
C LEU A 514 -1.52 15.12 -26.87
N LEU A 515 -0.95 14.83 -28.03
CA LEU A 515 0.25 15.49 -28.54
C LEU A 515 -0.10 16.68 -29.44
N LEU A 516 0.35 17.88 -29.07
CA LEU A 516 0.11 19.12 -29.80
C LEU A 516 1.44 19.89 -29.98
N GLY A 517 1.83 20.18 -31.22
CA GLY A 517 3.16 20.74 -31.53
C GLY A 517 3.23 21.76 -32.67
N ASP A 518 2.17 22.53 -32.95
CA ASP A 518 2.26 23.59 -33.97
C ASP A 518 3.04 24.81 -33.41
N PRO A 519 4.21 25.17 -33.99
CA PRO A 519 5.05 26.27 -33.49
C PRO A 519 4.35 27.63 -33.49
N ASP A 520 3.36 27.81 -34.36
CA ASP A 520 2.62 29.08 -34.47
C ASP A 520 1.82 29.38 -33.19
N TRP A 521 1.43 28.37 -32.41
CA TRP A 521 0.73 28.58 -31.13
C TRP A 521 1.56 29.30 -30.06
N MET A 522 2.89 29.34 -30.19
CA MET A 522 3.73 30.17 -29.31
C MET A 522 3.51 31.67 -29.55
N LYS A 523 3.00 32.08 -30.71
CA LYS A 523 2.72 33.48 -31.02
C LYS A 523 1.39 33.87 -30.36
N ALA A 524 1.40 34.99 -29.63
CA ALA A 524 0.23 35.49 -28.90
C ALA A 524 -1.08 35.57 -29.74
N ARG A 525 -0.97 35.87 -31.06
CA ARG A 525 -2.13 35.95 -31.95
C ARG A 525 -2.74 34.60 -32.34
N GLN A 526 -1.97 33.52 -32.28
CA GLN A 526 -2.37 32.19 -32.74
C GLN A 526 -2.60 31.22 -31.56
N ARG A 527 -2.20 31.59 -30.34
CA ARG A 527 -2.41 30.84 -29.09
C ARG A 527 -3.87 30.43 -28.85
N GLN A 528 -4.84 31.27 -29.22
CA GLN A 528 -6.26 30.95 -29.06
C GLN A 528 -6.70 29.69 -29.83
N GLY A 529 -6.00 29.35 -30.92
CA GLY A 529 -6.23 28.11 -31.67
C GLY A 529 -5.97 26.86 -30.81
N LEU A 530 -4.84 26.83 -30.10
CA LEU A 530 -4.49 25.78 -29.15
C LEU A 530 -5.53 25.65 -28.04
N ILE A 531 -5.90 26.77 -27.41
CA ILE A 531 -6.88 26.79 -26.30
C ILE A 531 -8.26 26.29 -26.77
N SER A 532 -8.67 26.67 -27.97
CA SER A 532 -9.94 26.24 -28.54
C SER A 532 -9.93 24.73 -28.86
N LEU A 533 -8.81 24.20 -29.35
CA LEU A 533 -8.64 22.78 -29.62
C LEU A 533 -8.68 21.95 -28.32
N ILE A 534 -7.96 22.39 -27.27
CA ILE A 534 -8.03 21.78 -25.93
C ILE A 534 -9.47 21.76 -25.43
N GLY A 535 -10.19 22.88 -25.57
CA GLY A 535 -11.59 23.00 -25.16
C GLY A 535 -12.54 22.03 -25.87
N GLN A 536 -12.31 21.71 -27.15
CA GLN A 536 -13.14 20.76 -27.91
C GLN A 536 -12.94 19.30 -27.47
N LEU A 537 -11.74 18.97 -26.98
CA LEU A 537 -11.34 17.62 -26.59
C LEU A 537 -11.44 17.37 -25.08
N ARG A 538 -11.71 18.39 -24.27
CA ARG A 538 -11.65 18.36 -22.79
C ARG A 538 -12.47 17.25 -22.10
N ASP A 539 -13.52 16.75 -22.73
CA ASP A 539 -14.38 15.71 -22.16
C ASP A 539 -13.84 14.29 -22.37
N LEU A 540 -12.76 14.14 -23.15
CA LEU A 540 -12.11 12.87 -23.37
C LEU A 540 -11.14 12.56 -22.23
N PRO A 541 -11.06 11.30 -21.77
CA PRO A 541 -10.21 10.91 -20.66
C PRO A 541 -8.74 10.71 -21.11
N PHE A 542 -8.07 11.74 -21.63
CA PHE A 542 -6.61 11.67 -21.83
C PHE A 542 -5.86 11.64 -20.49
N ASP A 543 -4.71 11.00 -20.46
CA ASP A 543 -3.86 10.92 -19.26
C ASP A 543 -3.06 12.22 -19.04
N ALA A 544 -2.70 12.91 -20.12
CA ALA A 544 -2.06 14.23 -20.11
C ALA A 544 -2.20 14.95 -21.46
N LEU A 545 -1.94 16.27 -21.45
CA LEU A 545 -1.66 17.07 -22.65
C LEU A 545 -0.14 17.21 -22.81
N HIS A 546 0.42 16.67 -23.89
CA HIS A 546 1.85 16.78 -24.22
C HIS A 546 2.09 17.87 -25.26
N LEU A 547 2.79 18.93 -24.87
CA LEU A 547 3.11 20.06 -25.74
C LEU A 547 4.52 19.93 -26.31
N ASP A 548 4.62 19.82 -27.62
CA ASP A 548 5.90 19.78 -28.35
C ASP A 548 6.14 21.15 -29.01
N LEU A 549 6.33 22.18 -28.17
CA LEU A 549 6.51 23.56 -28.61
C LEU A 549 7.96 23.99 -28.39
N GLU A 550 8.83 23.71 -29.36
CA GLU A 550 10.24 24.07 -29.30
C GLU A 550 10.48 25.51 -29.78
N VAL A 551 10.98 26.37 -28.89
CA VAL A 551 11.18 27.81 -29.15
C VAL A 551 12.16 28.11 -30.30
N GLU A 552 13.02 27.15 -30.64
CA GLU A 552 13.97 27.18 -31.74
C GLU A 552 13.30 27.04 -33.13
N GLN A 553 12.11 26.44 -33.23
CA GLN A 553 11.39 26.27 -34.50
C GLN A 553 11.02 27.61 -35.15
N LEU A 554 10.91 28.68 -34.35
CA LEU A 554 10.66 30.05 -34.83
C LEU A 554 11.97 30.83 -35.14
N GLY A 555 13.11 30.15 -35.25
CA GLY A 555 14.40 30.68 -35.68
C GLY A 555 15.41 30.89 -34.55
N TRP A 556 16.70 31.01 -34.88
CA TRP A 556 17.79 31.23 -33.93
C TRP A 556 18.53 32.54 -34.22
N PRO A 557 18.95 33.33 -33.21
CA PRO A 557 18.86 33.11 -31.76
C PRO A 557 17.45 33.30 -31.21
N VAL A 558 17.14 32.64 -30.08
CA VAL A 558 15.85 32.76 -29.39
C VAL A 558 15.86 34.01 -28.50
N PRO A 559 14.99 35.01 -28.75
CA PRO A 559 14.92 36.21 -27.91
C PRO A 559 14.13 35.93 -26.62
N ASP A 560 14.45 36.66 -25.53
CA ASP A 560 13.75 36.51 -24.24
C ASP A 560 12.24 36.70 -24.34
N GLN A 561 11.77 37.55 -25.27
CA GLN A 561 10.35 37.73 -25.52
C GLN A 561 9.67 36.43 -25.98
N ARG A 562 10.35 35.62 -26.80
CA ARG A 562 9.81 34.33 -27.26
C ARG A 562 9.73 33.33 -26.11
N LEU A 563 10.71 33.32 -25.21
CA LEU A 563 10.65 32.51 -24.00
C LEU A 563 9.46 32.92 -23.12
N ARG A 564 9.21 34.23 -22.98
CA ARG A 564 8.02 34.73 -22.28
C ARG A 564 6.72 34.32 -22.96
N ASP A 565 6.62 34.50 -24.29
CA ASP A 565 5.43 34.13 -25.06
C ASP A 565 5.12 32.62 -25.01
N TRP A 566 6.18 31.79 -25.00
CA TRP A 566 6.07 30.35 -24.81
C TRP A 566 5.60 29.99 -23.40
N LEU A 567 6.19 30.57 -22.36
CA LEU A 567 5.75 30.36 -20.97
C LEU A 567 4.31 30.82 -20.73
N ASP A 568 3.88 31.93 -21.34
CA ASP A 568 2.49 32.39 -21.31
C ASP A 568 1.56 31.39 -22.00
N THR A 569 1.99 30.80 -23.12
CA THR A 569 1.25 29.74 -23.81
C THR A 569 1.07 28.52 -22.91
N LEU A 570 2.10 28.11 -22.17
CA LEU A 570 2.00 27.00 -21.20
C LEU A 570 1.03 27.31 -20.06
N ARG A 571 1.02 28.54 -19.53
CA ARG A 571 0.08 28.98 -18.49
C ARG A 571 -1.37 28.94 -18.97
N GLU A 572 -1.63 29.43 -20.18
CA GLU A 572 -2.99 29.42 -20.74
C GLU A 572 -3.45 28.00 -21.07
N ALA A 573 -2.58 27.17 -21.64
CA ALA A 573 -2.88 25.76 -21.87
C ALA A 573 -3.20 25.05 -20.55
N LYS A 574 -2.44 25.32 -19.47
CA LYS A 574 -2.67 24.74 -18.14
C LYS A 574 -4.02 25.13 -17.55
N ALA A 575 -4.46 26.36 -17.79
CA ALA A 575 -5.77 26.83 -17.37
C ALA A 575 -6.92 26.20 -18.17
N ALA A 576 -6.69 25.87 -19.44
CA ALA A 576 -7.71 25.31 -20.33
C ALA A 576 -7.84 23.78 -20.25
N ALA A 577 -6.73 23.07 -20.02
CA ALA A 577 -6.69 21.62 -20.01
C ALA A 577 -7.18 21.04 -18.67
N PRO A 578 -8.09 20.05 -18.68
CA PRO A 578 -8.46 19.31 -17.46
C PRO A 578 -7.39 18.28 -17.05
N TRP A 579 -6.42 18.01 -17.93
CA TRP A 579 -5.36 17.02 -17.74
C TRP A 579 -4.05 17.68 -17.25
N PRO A 580 -3.13 16.91 -16.65
CA PRO A 580 -1.75 17.34 -16.47
C PRO A 580 -1.11 17.80 -17.79
N ILE A 581 -0.16 18.75 -17.72
CA ILE A 581 0.58 19.21 -18.91
C ILE A 581 1.98 18.64 -18.87
N ASN A 582 2.37 17.97 -19.93
CA ASN A 582 3.72 17.51 -20.21
C ASN A 582 4.31 18.34 -21.36
N LEU A 583 5.64 18.36 -21.45
CA LEU A 583 6.36 19.24 -22.38
C LEU A 583 7.56 18.51 -22.98
N SER A 584 7.80 18.69 -24.28
CA SER A 584 9.10 18.45 -24.90
C SER A 584 9.95 19.70 -24.85
N SER A 585 11.24 19.58 -24.51
CA SER A 585 12.11 20.74 -24.57
C SER A 585 13.58 20.39 -24.82
N HIS A 586 14.26 21.28 -25.53
CA HIS A 586 15.68 21.13 -25.77
C HIS A 586 16.46 21.25 -24.44
N PRO A 587 17.42 20.35 -24.14
CA PRO A 587 18.21 20.33 -22.90
C PRO A 587 19.03 21.61 -22.63
N ARG A 588 19.10 22.56 -23.58
CA ARG A 588 19.88 23.80 -23.44
C ARG A 588 19.22 24.77 -22.46
N TRP A 589 17.89 24.69 -22.36
CA TRP A 589 17.09 25.51 -21.44
C TRP A 589 17.15 25.02 -19.99
N PHE A 590 17.91 23.95 -19.73
CA PHE A 590 18.13 23.37 -18.41
C PHE A 590 19.60 23.36 -17.99
N ALA A 591 20.51 23.86 -18.84
CA ALA A 591 21.94 23.94 -18.54
C ALA A 591 22.25 25.01 -17.48
N GLU A 592 23.48 25.04 -16.97
CA GLU A 592 23.92 25.97 -15.92
C GLU A 592 23.73 27.45 -16.32
N GLU A 593 23.90 27.79 -17.61
CA GLU A 593 23.64 29.15 -18.11
C GLU A 593 22.15 29.47 -18.31
N ALA A 594 21.23 28.54 -18.00
CA ALA A 594 19.79 28.70 -18.15
C ALA A 594 19.11 29.41 -16.96
N ALA A 595 19.85 29.76 -15.91
CA ALA A 595 19.41 30.66 -14.83
C ALA A 595 19.31 32.14 -15.28
N ARG A 596 19.01 32.38 -16.56
CA ARG A 596 18.77 33.73 -17.15
C ARG A 596 17.36 34.19 -16.83
N ASN A 597 17.00 35.41 -17.24
CA ASN A 597 15.66 35.96 -17.08
C ASN A 597 14.87 35.93 -18.41
N PRO A 598 13.86 35.06 -18.59
CA PRO A 598 13.23 34.21 -17.58
C PRO A 598 13.97 32.89 -17.33
N CYS A 599 13.95 32.42 -16.08
CA CYS A 599 14.53 31.12 -15.70
C CYS A 599 13.54 30.03 -16.13
N VAL A 600 13.80 29.38 -17.26
CA VAL A 600 12.88 28.37 -17.81
C VAL A 600 12.57 27.27 -16.79
N PRO A 601 13.54 26.59 -16.17
CA PRO A 601 13.25 25.52 -15.20
C PRO A 601 12.41 26.00 -14.00
N CYS A 602 12.70 27.21 -13.51
CA CYS A 602 11.97 27.83 -12.40
C CYS A 602 10.50 28.11 -12.76
N GLU A 603 10.26 28.60 -13.97
CA GLU A 603 8.90 28.92 -14.44
C GLU A 603 8.11 27.64 -14.74
N LEU A 604 8.73 26.62 -15.34
CA LEU A 604 8.08 25.32 -15.58
C LEU A 604 7.64 24.66 -14.27
N GLN A 605 8.47 24.72 -13.24
CA GLN A 605 8.10 24.26 -11.90
C GLN A 605 6.93 25.06 -11.32
N ARG A 606 6.93 26.40 -11.47
CA ARG A 606 5.84 27.27 -10.98
C ARG A 606 4.52 27.03 -11.71
N ILE A 607 4.57 26.75 -13.00
CA ILE A 607 3.40 26.42 -13.82
C ILE A 607 2.81 25.06 -13.42
N GLY A 608 3.62 24.18 -12.81
CA GLY A 608 3.20 22.83 -12.43
C GLY A 608 3.13 21.90 -13.64
N VAL A 609 4.13 21.97 -14.52
CA VAL A 609 4.33 20.99 -15.59
C VAL A 609 4.58 19.63 -14.96
N GLY A 610 3.85 18.62 -15.45
CA GLY A 610 3.84 17.23 -14.96
C GLY A 610 5.16 16.53 -15.26
N GLU A 611 5.46 16.30 -16.53
CA GLU A 611 6.71 15.68 -17.02
C GLU A 611 7.34 16.47 -18.16
N ILE A 612 8.66 16.42 -18.27
CA ILE A 612 9.44 17.08 -19.32
C ILE A 612 10.30 16.04 -20.06
N SER A 613 10.02 15.85 -21.34
CA SER A 613 10.81 15.00 -22.24
C SER A 613 11.99 15.80 -22.79
N LEU A 614 13.20 15.46 -22.35
CA LEU A 614 14.45 16.12 -22.77
C LEU A 614 14.88 15.60 -24.13
N MET A 615 14.81 16.47 -25.14
CA MET A 615 15.18 16.16 -26.53
C MET A 615 16.71 16.15 -26.70
N ILE A 616 17.36 15.02 -26.39
CA ILE A 616 18.82 14.88 -26.45
C ILE A 616 19.22 14.11 -27.71
N TYR A 617 19.51 14.84 -28.79
CA TYR A 617 19.95 14.29 -30.08
C TYR A 617 21.40 13.78 -30.01
N THR A 618 21.58 12.51 -29.74
CA THR A 618 22.87 11.80 -29.86
C THR A 618 22.64 10.30 -29.84
N ARG A 619 23.40 9.56 -30.66
CA ARG A 619 23.44 8.09 -30.63
C ARG A 619 24.29 7.55 -29.47
N SER A 620 25.11 8.37 -28.82
CA SER A 620 25.97 7.90 -27.72
C SER A 620 25.13 7.69 -26.44
N PRO A 621 24.93 6.45 -25.97
CA PRO A 621 24.13 6.17 -24.78
C PRO A 621 24.65 6.87 -23.53
N GLN A 622 25.98 6.92 -23.41
CA GLN A 622 26.66 7.52 -22.28
C GLN A 622 26.53 9.04 -22.32
N SER A 623 26.63 9.65 -23.50
CA SER A 623 26.46 11.10 -23.65
C SER A 623 25.03 11.53 -23.32
N SER A 624 24.02 10.83 -23.85
CA SER A 624 22.61 11.12 -23.57
C SER A 624 22.30 10.93 -22.09
N ALA A 625 22.76 9.84 -21.48
CA ALA A 625 22.56 9.57 -20.07
C ALA A 625 23.25 10.59 -19.17
N ASN A 626 24.53 10.89 -19.41
CA ASN A 626 25.28 11.86 -18.60
C ASN A 626 24.63 13.25 -18.63
N ARG A 627 24.14 13.68 -19.79
CA ARG A 627 23.48 14.98 -19.93
C ARG A 627 22.14 15.01 -19.20
N ALA A 628 21.35 13.95 -19.30
CA ALA A 628 20.08 13.83 -18.58
C ALA A 628 20.29 13.80 -17.06
N LEU A 629 21.29 13.05 -16.58
CA LEU A 629 21.68 13.00 -15.17
C LEU A 629 22.15 14.35 -14.62
N ALA A 630 22.95 15.09 -15.39
CA ALA A 630 23.41 16.42 -14.99
C ALA A 630 22.23 17.37 -14.80
N ILE A 631 21.27 17.37 -15.73
CA ILE A 631 20.05 18.18 -15.65
C ILE A 631 19.18 17.76 -14.45
N ALA A 632 19.00 16.45 -14.23
CA ALA A 632 18.20 15.94 -13.12
C ALA A 632 18.78 16.31 -11.75
N ARG A 633 20.11 16.24 -11.59
CA ARG A 633 20.80 16.68 -10.36
C ARG A 633 20.65 18.18 -10.10
N GLN A 634 20.66 18.98 -11.17
CA GLN A 634 20.53 20.42 -11.06
C GLN A 634 19.09 20.86 -10.75
N TRP A 635 18.10 20.14 -11.28
CA TRP A 635 16.68 20.48 -11.14
C TRP A 635 15.85 19.32 -10.56
N PRO A 636 16.09 18.91 -9.30
CA PRO A 636 15.49 17.70 -8.72
C PRO A 636 13.97 17.80 -8.50
N ALA A 637 13.38 19.00 -8.60
CA ALA A 637 11.95 19.22 -8.49
C ALA A 637 11.18 19.00 -9.80
N LEU A 638 11.88 18.87 -10.94
CA LEU A 638 11.28 18.60 -12.23
C LEU A 638 11.20 17.09 -12.47
N LYS A 639 10.09 16.59 -13.04
CA LYS A 639 10.03 15.21 -13.51
C LYS A 639 10.52 15.14 -14.94
N LEU A 640 11.56 14.35 -15.18
CA LEU A 640 12.29 14.33 -16.44
C LEU A 640 12.19 12.96 -17.11
N ARG A 641 12.12 12.96 -18.45
CA ARG A 641 12.20 11.78 -19.31
C ARG A 641 13.28 12.02 -20.37
N LEU A 642 13.86 10.95 -20.89
CA LEU A 642 14.82 11.05 -21.99
C LEU A 642 14.10 10.82 -23.32
N ALA A 643 14.14 11.77 -24.26
CA ALA A 643 13.66 11.53 -25.61
C ALA A 643 14.82 11.20 -26.56
N GLN A 644 14.64 10.19 -27.42
CA GLN A 644 15.63 9.70 -28.38
C GLN A 644 15.02 9.56 -29.78
N SER A 645 15.80 9.91 -30.80
CA SER A 645 15.36 9.83 -32.20
C SER A 645 15.56 8.44 -32.77
N VAL A 646 14.58 7.98 -33.56
CA VAL A 646 14.64 6.78 -34.42
C VAL A 646 14.36 7.13 -35.88
N GLU A 647 14.31 8.42 -36.21
CA GLU A 647 13.95 8.93 -37.54
C GLU A 647 15.06 8.63 -38.57
N VAL A 648 14.67 8.20 -39.77
CA VAL A 648 15.59 7.83 -40.85
C VAL A 648 16.25 9.03 -41.53
N ASP A 649 15.62 10.21 -41.46
CA ASP A 649 16.07 11.43 -42.12
C ASP A 649 17.12 12.22 -41.29
N GLN A 650 17.43 11.72 -40.08
CA GLN A 650 18.43 12.32 -39.20
C GLN A 650 19.83 11.73 -39.45
N PRO A 651 20.90 12.50 -39.24
CA PRO A 651 22.27 11.99 -39.25
C PRO A 651 22.45 10.75 -38.35
N ALA A 652 23.25 9.78 -38.79
CA ALA A 652 23.45 8.51 -38.11
C ALA A 652 24.06 8.65 -36.69
N ASP A 653 24.71 9.77 -36.38
CA ASP A 653 25.24 10.09 -35.06
C ASP A 653 24.19 10.70 -34.10
N LEU A 654 22.98 11.02 -34.60
CA LEU A 654 21.89 11.66 -33.85
C LEU A 654 20.65 10.76 -33.69
N SER A 655 20.54 9.69 -34.49
CA SER A 655 19.38 8.79 -34.53
C SER A 655 19.74 7.32 -34.37
N TRP A 656 18.77 6.54 -33.89
CA TRP A 656 18.80 5.10 -33.72
C TRP A 656 18.15 4.32 -34.88
N ALA A 657 17.91 4.95 -36.03
CA ALA A 657 17.15 4.39 -37.15
C ALA A 657 17.66 3.05 -37.73
N ASP A 658 18.97 2.78 -37.68
CA ASP A 658 19.60 1.52 -38.13
C ASP A 658 19.71 0.47 -37.02
N ALA A 659 19.27 0.75 -35.79
CA ALA A 659 19.29 -0.21 -34.70
C ALA A 659 18.15 -1.24 -34.83
N SER A 660 18.43 -2.50 -34.46
CA SER A 660 17.39 -3.53 -34.38
C SER A 660 16.49 -3.33 -33.15
N HIS A 661 15.29 -3.92 -33.20
CA HIS A 661 14.37 -3.93 -32.06
C HIS A 661 15.05 -4.42 -30.76
N GLU A 662 15.82 -5.51 -30.84
CA GLU A 662 16.56 -6.07 -29.69
C GLU A 662 17.63 -5.10 -29.15
N GLN A 663 18.33 -4.40 -30.04
CA GLN A 663 19.33 -3.39 -29.63
C GLN A 663 18.66 -2.23 -28.89
N LEU A 664 17.48 -1.79 -29.33
CA LEU A 664 16.72 -0.75 -28.65
C LEU A 664 16.23 -1.23 -27.27
N GLN A 665 15.69 -2.44 -27.15
CA GLN A 665 15.26 -2.98 -25.85
C GLN A 665 16.42 -3.11 -24.86
N GLN A 666 17.57 -3.62 -25.32
CA GLN A 666 18.76 -3.69 -24.46
C GLN A 666 19.22 -2.29 -24.03
N GLN A 667 19.13 -1.31 -24.92
CA GLN A 667 19.51 0.06 -24.63
C GLN A 667 18.54 0.74 -23.65
N VAL A 668 17.24 0.44 -23.72
CA VAL A 668 16.23 0.88 -22.75
C VAL A 668 16.56 0.35 -21.36
N LEU A 669 16.90 -0.93 -21.23
CA LEU A 669 17.31 -1.53 -19.95
C LEU A 669 18.58 -0.86 -19.39
N ASN A 670 19.55 -0.55 -20.26
CA ASN A 670 20.76 0.15 -19.86
C ASN A 670 20.42 1.56 -19.33
N TRP A 671 19.55 2.30 -20.00
CA TRP A 671 19.11 3.61 -19.53
C TRP A 671 18.26 3.52 -18.26
N GLN A 672 17.43 2.50 -18.10
CA GLN A 672 16.67 2.26 -16.87
C GLN A 672 17.61 2.16 -15.68
N ASN A 673 18.64 1.30 -15.78
CA ASN A 673 19.60 1.08 -14.70
C ASN A 673 20.37 2.34 -14.29
N VAL A 674 20.60 3.27 -15.24
CA VAL A 674 21.42 4.47 -15.02
C VAL A 674 20.57 5.69 -14.64
N LEU A 675 19.40 5.86 -15.24
CA LEU A 675 18.58 7.07 -15.15
C LEU A 675 17.46 6.96 -14.11
N HIS A 676 16.87 5.78 -13.92
CA HIS A 676 15.80 5.58 -12.94
C HIS A 676 16.26 5.92 -11.50
N PRO A 677 17.47 5.53 -11.03
CA PRO A 677 17.94 5.91 -9.70
C PRO A 677 18.09 7.43 -9.48
N ALA A 678 18.23 8.19 -10.58
CA ALA A 678 18.34 9.65 -10.54
C ALA A 678 16.99 10.37 -10.68
N GLY A 679 15.86 9.64 -10.68
CA GLY A 679 14.52 10.19 -10.71
C GLY A 679 13.94 10.46 -12.10
N LEU A 680 14.55 9.93 -13.17
CA LEU A 680 13.96 9.99 -14.50
C LEU A 680 12.88 8.91 -14.69
N GLY A 681 11.77 9.31 -15.29
CA GLY A 681 10.56 8.49 -15.37
C GLY A 681 10.49 7.48 -16.52
N GLY A 682 11.35 7.61 -17.53
CA GLY A 682 11.33 6.73 -18.69
C GLY A 682 12.03 7.32 -19.91
N ILE A 683 11.75 6.69 -21.06
CA ILE A 683 12.26 7.09 -22.37
C ILE A 683 11.12 7.28 -23.36
N ASP A 684 11.23 8.27 -24.23
CA ASP A 684 10.29 8.50 -25.33
C ASP A 684 10.99 8.40 -26.70
N TRP A 685 10.41 7.62 -27.60
CA TRP A 685 10.89 7.47 -28.98
C TRP A 685 10.17 8.45 -29.90
N GLN A 686 10.92 9.29 -30.64
CA GLN A 686 10.36 10.43 -31.38
C GLN A 686 9.49 10.07 -32.60
N SER A 687 9.44 8.81 -33.04
CA SER A 687 8.58 8.40 -34.17
C SER A 687 8.18 6.93 -34.05
N TRP A 688 6.87 6.64 -33.99
CA TRP A 688 6.35 5.27 -34.11
C TRP A 688 6.47 4.72 -35.53
N THR A 689 6.35 5.58 -36.54
CA THR A 689 6.42 5.17 -37.95
C THR A 689 7.79 4.60 -38.28
N ASP A 690 8.84 5.19 -37.72
CA ASP A 690 10.24 4.79 -37.95
C ASP A 690 10.76 3.79 -36.91
N TYR A 691 9.96 3.45 -35.89
CA TYR A 691 10.38 2.55 -34.83
C TYR A 691 10.60 1.12 -35.35
N PRO A 692 11.77 0.50 -35.13
CA PRO A 692 12.06 -0.87 -35.55
C PRO A 692 11.11 -1.89 -34.91
N ARG A 693 10.33 -2.60 -35.75
CA ARG A 693 9.40 -3.64 -35.31
C ARG A 693 10.09 -5.01 -35.24
N SER A 694 9.76 -5.82 -34.23
CA SER A 694 10.17 -7.22 -34.17
C SER A 694 9.62 -7.96 -35.40
N ARG A 695 10.50 -8.65 -36.15
CA ARG A 695 10.06 -9.51 -37.25
C ARG A 695 9.46 -10.80 -36.75
#